data_AF-A0AAV0UQR5-F1
#
_entry.id   AF-A0AAV0UQR5-F1
#
_cell.length_a   1.000
_cell.length_b   1.000
_cell.length_c   1.000
_cell.angle_alpha   90.00
_cell.angle_beta   90.00
_cell.angle_gamma   90.00
#
_symmetry.space_group_name_H-M   'P 1'
#
loop_
_entity.id
_entity.type
_entity.pdbx_description
1 polymer ?
#
loop_
_entity_poly.entity_id
_entity_poly.type
_entity_poly.pdbx_seq_one_letter_code
_entity_poly.pdbx_strand_id
1 'polypeptide(L)'
;MQQYKQQVKELMKRMERLLEEEEALETDKDAVDHSIQVIALSSETVWQNLAALQDCHVLVDETLTLFKLKIQESVALVTADPSVLERMSSIPISEEYSSSDDMDETDEVAFQDVEPVKGRKAAVALNNDVTERVYQALQNEEKFKQFKANALAFGMGNTIPETFYTYLAQEIPAPVLDSIVVDFARLLPQVGLRVPLLKAHYDHMKNHLARPSIAVFRNKSYSRAVTLRTSTSTSSVDEAGSSNEEDEEYPSTIRLRSFNHLVFVIHGIGQHIDFRDGEFKSWNGETGIEGGNHAFRDIFRTMLETTFQNIPMALEMQSIEWHEDLHEPTGLDNIFDLISPEGASAIREFNKETFMDVLYYLSPRYGQLIVDSVTKQLNEKYRVFINEHPGWDGKVSIFAHSLGSMISYDILTHKSGEIASNGVRFPGLEFEVDNFFGVGSPVGVMILARGDLNINDGEFTPGIKIPNCRRYFNLYHPIDPVAYRIEPLIKQEMHDKEPVQLMQYSAVKDQSFGQLQEVWEGLTSPVHGFPYRHDYVMRRRKREQGMMEVAFAAASHSSYWMSDDVVLFTLMQLCEPVVDILHRYMSAMVPLPKLVRSIVELTPHAKVLLSATALVRDRCTGLSREHIVLIDKDRLFFLSRLSEVACRRKWRLKLTAITRAMYGDDPFMMKIVTSDASASSSPSAASPASNNNAILPGLHVFKASSTPDRNAWLEAINETVAIAADEERFGGEVPRDTTNLVDLPTGKSIDYFNAIKAGFLKEKTANGWYDSWNDRWLVLQEDHLTCYENSPKLDFVGQFPLRKTKACCYEREYLIRVVARRGAACEMRVQNQESFDRWVEVLARIPTVEIIRHEDLLENSPSSVLIMSENSRESFGEAQNAGQAGEWLKTKIEGYQIKLDESDQEYVAFVIQVASSTAGNSVVQRRYSEFAKLHHQLRKMFQHEQIPALPGTRMWNKFEPNYLKQKAVALHGYLNEVCKRCANTRALPLLLEFLELAPPASLDDPKTSPKEENAEKMN
;
A
#
# COMPACT_ATOMS: atom_id res chain seq x y z
N MET A 1 -33.90 -10.68 5.50
CA MET A 1 -34.20 -11.43 4.25
C MET A 1 -35.55 -11.07 3.64
N GLN A 2 -36.70 -11.24 4.32
CA GLN A 2 -38.00 -10.86 3.73
C GLN A 2 -38.12 -9.37 3.37
N GLN A 3 -37.60 -8.47 4.23
CA GLN A 3 -37.55 -7.03 3.94
C GLN A 3 -36.68 -6.70 2.72
N TYR A 4 -35.52 -7.35 2.57
CA TYR A 4 -34.67 -7.23 1.39
C TYR A 4 -35.36 -7.74 0.11
N LYS A 5 -36.06 -8.88 0.18
CA LYS A 5 -36.88 -9.38 -0.94
C LYS A 5 -37.93 -8.35 -1.36
N GLN A 6 -38.57 -7.69 -0.40
CA GLN A 6 -39.58 -6.67 -0.67
C GLN A 6 -38.96 -5.41 -1.31
N GLN A 7 -37.77 -5.01 -0.88
CA GLN A 7 -37.03 -3.88 -1.46
C GLN A 7 -36.56 -4.16 -2.88
N VAL A 8 -35.98 -5.35 -3.16
CA VAL A 8 -35.56 -5.75 -4.51
C VAL A 8 -36.76 -5.80 -5.46
N LYS A 9 -37.89 -6.35 -5.01
CA LYS A 9 -39.13 -6.41 -5.81
C LYS A 9 -39.70 -5.02 -6.12
N GLU A 10 -39.65 -4.10 -5.17
CA GLU A 10 -40.05 -2.71 -5.38
C GLU A 10 -39.12 -1.98 -6.34
N LEU A 11 -37.82 -2.26 -6.28
CA LEU A 11 -36.82 -1.70 -7.20
C LEU A 11 -37.03 -2.19 -8.64
N MET A 12 -37.23 -3.51 -8.81
CA MET A 12 -37.56 -4.10 -10.11
C MET A 12 -38.82 -3.47 -10.71
N LYS A 13 -39.89 -3.31 -9.92
CA LYS A 13 -41.14 -2.67 -10.36
C LYS A 13 -40.98 -1.20 -10.75
N ARG A 14 -39.98 -0.50 -10.20
CA ARG A 14 -39.65 0.88 -10.59
C ARG A 14 -38.86 0.90 -11.90
N MET A 15 -37.95 -0.05 -12.11
CA MET A 15 -37.18 -0.15 -13.36
C MET A 15 -38.05 -0.63 -14.53
N GLU A 16 -38.97 -1.56 -14.31
CA GLU A 16 -39.99 -1.95 -15.30
C GLU A 16 -40.83 -0.76 -15.75
N ARG A 17 -41.24 0.10 -14.81
CA ARG A 17 -42.01 1.31 -15.12
C ARG A 17 -41.21 2.35 -15.92
N LEU A 18 -39.90 2.46 -15.67
CA LEU A 18 -39.04 3.35 -16.45
C LEU A 18 -38.92 2.89 -17.91
N LEU A 19 -38.90 1.57 -18.15
CA LEU A 19 -38.93 1.01 -19.50
C LEU A 19 -40.29 1.24 -20.19
N GLU A 20 -41.39 1.10 -19.45
CA GLU A 20 -42.75 1.39 -19.96
C GLU A 20 -42.95 2.89 -20.27
N GLU A 21 -42.38 3.78 -19.46
CA GLU A 21 -42.43 5.24 -19.67
C GLU A 21 -41.58 5.67 -20.87
N GLU A 22 -40.43 5.02 -21.12
CA GLU A 22 -39.57 5.26 -22.29
C GLU A 22 -40.24 4.77 -23.60
N GLU A 23 -40.87 3.59 -23.62
CA GLU A 23 -41.65 3.10 -24.77
C GLU A 23 -42.88 3.99 -25.07
N ALA A 24 -43.49 4.58 -24.04
CA ALA A 24 -44.58 5.53 -24.20
C ALA A 24 -44.11 6.88 -24.78
N LEU A 25 -42.88 7.30 -24.49
CA LEU A 25 -42.25 8.51 -25.05
C LEU A 25 -41.81 8.33 -26.52
N GLU A 26 -41.43 7.11 -26.92
CA GLU A 26 -41.09 6.83 -28.34
C GLU A 26 -42.31 6.77 -29.26
N THR A 27 -43.50 6.49 -28.71
CA THR A 27 -44.76 6.36 -29.45
C THR A 27 -45.53 7.67 -29.63
N ASP A 28 -45.20 8.74 -28.88
CA ASP A 28 -45.87 10.05 -28.93
C ASP A 28 -44.97 11.15 -29.55
N LYS A 29 -44.45 10.89 -30.76
CA LYS A 29 -43.49 11.78 -31.45
C LYS A 29 -44.07 13.12 -31.98
N ASP A 30 -45.35 13.42 -31.76
CA ASP A 30 -46.00 14.60 -32.36
C ASP A 30 -46.42 15.70 -31.36
N ALA A 31 -46.00 15.66 -30.09
CA ALA A 31 -46.32 16.74 -29.14
C ALA A 31 -45.19 17.14 -28.15
N VAL A 32 -44.49 18.22 -28.53
CA VAL A 32 -44.12 19.37 -27.67
C VAL A 32 -42.82 19.35 -26.80
N ASP A 33 -42.01 20.35 -27.15
CA ASP A 33 -41.07 21.23 -26.42
C ASP A 33 -39.71 20.77 -25.86
N HIS A 34 -38.69 21.52 -26.29
CA HIS A 34 -37.30 21.43 -25.88
C HIS A 34 -37.06 22.23 -24.59
N SER A 35 -37.29 21.62 -23.43
CA SER A 35 -36.59 22.03 -22.20
C SER A 35 -36.59 20.91 -21.18
N ILE A 36 -35.43 20.70 -20.54
CA ILE A 36 -35.07 19.63 -19.58
C ILE A 36 -34.43 18.39 -20.24
N GLN A 37 -33.11 18.45 -20.48
CA GLN A 37 -32.28 17.25 -20.56
C GLN A 37 -32.01 16.76 -19.13
N VAL A 38 -32.88 15.90 -18.60
CA VAL A 38 -32.45 14.95 -17.57
C VAL A 38 -31.64 13.88 -18.30
N ILE A 39 -30.43 13.58 -17.80
CA ILE A 39 -29.60 12.48 -18.32
C ILE A 39 -30.40 11.18 -18.14
N ALA A 40 -31.11 10.76 -19.19
CA ALA A 40 -31.80 9.48 -19.22
C ALA A 40 -30.73 8.39 -19.37
N LEU A 41 -30.67 7.47 -18.40
CA LEU A 41 -29.92 6.23 -18.52
C LEU A 41 -30.40 5.50 -19.78
N SER A 42 -29.49 4.93 -20.57
CA SER A 42 -29.90 4.20 -21.77
C SER A 42 -30.79 3.01 -21.41
N SER A 43 -31.82 2.74 -22.22
CA SER A 43 -32.73 1.59 -22.05
C SER A 43 -31.97 0.27 -21.86
N GLU A 44 -30.83 0.11 -22.55
CA GLU A 44 -29.92 -1.04 -22.41
C GLU A 44 -29.33 -1.15 -20.99
N THR A 45 -28.93 -0.02 -20.38
CA THR A 45 -28.43 0.02 -19.00
C THR A 45 -29.54 -0.30 -18.00
N VAL A 46 -30.77 0.16 -18.25
CA VAL A 46 -31.93 -0.14 -17.39
C VAL A 46 -32.27 -1.64 -17.46
N TRP A 47 -32.22 -2.24 -18.66
CA TRP A 47 -32.42 -3.67 -18.86
C TRP A 47 -31.35 -4.55 -18.21
N GLN A 48 -30.07 -4.20 -18.34
CA GLN A 48 -28.97 -4.94 -17.71
C GLN A 48 -29.10 -4.93 -16.17
N ASN A 49 -29.46 -3.79 -15.60
CA ASN A 49 -29.68 -3.68 -14.16
C ASN A 49 -30.94 -4.46 -13.72
N LEU A 50 -32.00 -4.47 -14.52
CA LEU A 50 -33.20 -5.26 -14.25
C LEU A 50 -32.88 -6.77 -14.23
N ALA A 51 -32.07 -7.25 -15.18
CA ALA A 51 -31.61 -8.64 -15.22
C ALA A 51 -30.77 -9.00 -13.97
N ALA A 52 -29.82 -8.14 -13.58
CA ALA A 52 -29.03 -8.35 -12.37
C ALA A 52 -29.90 -8.39 -11.09
N LEU A 53 -30.95 -7.56 -11.02
CA LEU A 53 -31.90 -7.58 -9.89
C LEU A 53 -32.78 -8.84 -9.88
N GLN A 54 -33.11 -9.40 -11.04
CA GLN A 54 -33.82 -10.68 -11.16
C GLN A 54 -32.95 -11.83 -10.61
N ASP A 55 -31.67 -11.87 -10.97
CA ASP A 55 -30.73 -12.87 -10.46
C ASP A 55 -30.57 -12.75 -8.94
N CYS A 56 -30.46 -11.51 -8.42
CA CYS A 56 -30.44 -11.26 -6.99
C CYS A 56 -31.71 -11.74 -6.28
N HIS A 57 -32.88 -11.54 -6.89
CA HIS A 57 -34.15 -12.01 -6.33
C HIS A 57 -34.21 -13.55 -6.24
N VAL A 58 -33.70 -14.27 -7.25
CA VAL A 58 -33.60 -15.74 -7.26
C VAL A 58 -32.67 -16.23 -6.14
N LEU A 59 -31.47 -15.67 -6.05
CA LEU A 59 -30.49 -16.02 -5.02
C LEU A 59 -31.03 -15.80 -3.59
N VAL A 60 -31.76 -14.70 -3.38
CA VAL A 60 -32.42 -14.42 -2.09
C VAL A 60 -33.48 -15.46 -1.76
N ASP A 61 -34.24 -15.95 -2.75
CA ASP A 61 -35.27 -16.98 -2.53
C ASP A 61 -34.69 -18.38 -2.28
N GLU A 62 -33.64 -18.76 -3.00
CA GLU A 62 -32.90 -20.01 -2.76
C GLU A 62 -32.29 -20.00 -1.36
N THR A 63 -31.67 -18.89 -0.98
CA THR A 63 -31.09 -18.71 0.36
C THR A 63 -32.16 -18.79 1.44
N LEU A 64 -33.33 -18.16 1.24
CA LEU A 64 -34.46 -18.22 2.18
C LEU A 64 -35.00 -19.64 2.33
N THR A 65 -34.99 -20.42 1.26
CA THR A 65 -35.42 -21.82 1.25
C THR A 65 -34.44 -22.69 2.03
N LEU A 66 -33.14 -22.53 1.80
CA LEU A 66 -32.08 -23.20 2.56
C LEU A 66 -32.14 -22.85 4.04
N PHE A 67 -32.38 -21.58 4.37
CA PHE A 67 -32.48 -21.13 5.76
C PHE A 67 -33.69 -21.75 6.48
N LYS A 68 -34.85 -21.82 5.81
CA LYS A 68 -36.04 -22.51 6.33
C LYS A 68 -35.79 -23.99 6.55
N LEU A 69 -35.10 -24.64 5.60
CA LEU A 69 -34.76 -26.05 5.70
C LEU A 69 -33.82 -26.31 6.88
N LYS A 70 -32.80 -25.46 7.07
CA LYS A 70 -31.91 -25.51 8.23
C LYS A 70 -32.60 -25.24 9.56
N ILE A 71 -33.58 -24.33 9.59
CA ILE A 71 -34.41 -24.10 10.78
C ILE A 71 -35.25 -25.35 11.08
N GLN A 72 -35.86 -25.97 10.06
CA GLN A 72 -36.63 -27.20 10.26
C GLN A 72 -35.76 -28.37 10.74
N GLU A 73 -34.56 -28.54 10.18
CA GLU A 73 -33.57 -29.51 10.65
C GLU A 73 -33.17 -29.24 12.11
N SER A 74 -32.96 -27.97 12.46
CA SER A 74 -32.60 -27.57 13.84
C SER A 74 -33.76 -27.78 14.82
N VAL A 75 -34.99 -27.50 14.40
CA VAL A 75 -36.20 -27.74 15.21
C VAL A 75 -36.45 -29.24 15.39
N ALA A 76 -36.20 -30.06 14.36
CA ALA A 76 -36.27 -31.52 14.44
C ALA A 76 -35.21 -32.10 15.41
N LEU A 77 -34.00 -31.55 15.38
CA LEU A 77 -32.92 -31.90 16.33
C LEU A 77 -33.28 -31.54 17.78
N VAL A 78 -33.86 -30.36 18.00
CA VAL A 78 -34.27 -29.88 19.34
C VAL A 78 -35.49 -30.63 19.87
N THR A 79 -36.41 -31.07 19.00
CA THR A 79 -37.55 -31.91 19.41
C THR A 79 -37.16 -33.36 19.66
N ALA A 80 -36.08 -33.85 19.05
CA ALA A 80 -35.53 -35.18 19.30
C ALA A 80 -34.72 -35.26 20.60
N ASP A 81 -34.06 -34.16 21.02
CA ASP A 81 -33.34 -34.06 22.29
C ASP A 81 -33.47 -32.65 22.91
N PRO A 82 -34.35 -32.47 23.93
CA PRO A 82 -34.55 -31.19 24.60
C PRO A 82 -33.32 -30.66 25.34
N SER A 83 -32.30 -31.49 25.62
CA SER A 83 -31.09 -31.11 26.36
C SER A 83 -30.10 -30.24 25.55
N VAL A 84 -30.35 -30.07 24.24
CA VAL A 84 -29.56 -29.20 23.35
C VAL A 84 -29.82 -27.70 23.66
N LEU A 85 -31.05 -27.35 24.07
CA LEU A 85 -31.44 -25.98 24.41
C LEU A 85 -30.74 -25.46 25.68
N GLU A 86 -30.47 -26.33 26.65
CA GLU A 86 -29.74 -25.97 27.88
C GLU A 86 -28.26 -25.67 27.61
N ARG A 87 -27.65 -26.31 26.60
CA ARG A 87 -26.25 -26.07 26.22
C ARG A 87 -26.05 -24.82 25.38
N MET A 88 -27.07 -24.34 24.65
CA MET A 88 -26.96 -23.16 23.79
C MET A 88 -27.29 -21.83 24.48
N SER A 89 -27.83 -21.85 25.69
CA SER A 89 -28.19 -20.63 26.46
C SER A 89 -27.01 -19.95 27.17
N SER A 90 -25.78 -20.45 27.00
CA SER A 90 -24.56 -19.97 27.68
C SER A 90 -23.61 -19.14 26.78
N ILE A 91 -24.16 -18.32 25.88
CA ILE A 91 -23.39 -17.30 25.16
C ILE A 91 -24.16 -15.97 25.20
N PRO A 92 -23.59 -14.89 25.78
CA PRO A 92 -24.21 -13.58 25.75
C PRO A 92 -24.09 -12.95 24.35
N ILE A 93 -25.24 -12.50 23.85
CA ILE A 93 -25.38 -11.63 22.68
C ILE A 93 -25.25 -10.19 23.21
N SER A 94 -24.35 -9.38 22.63
CA SER A 94 -24.34 -7.93 22.86
C SER A 94 -24.58 -7.20 21.54
N GLU A 95 -25.55 -6.29 21.62
CA GLU A 95 -26.23 -5.54 20.57
C GLU A 95 -25.36 -4.39 20.00
N GLU A 96 -25.58 -4.09 18.72
CA GLU A 96 -25.20 -2.84 18.04
C GLU A 96 -26.16 -1.70 18.44
N TYR A 97 -25.67 -0.46 18.54
CA TYR A 97 -26.29 0.81 18.09
C TYR A 97 -25.23 1.93 18.29
N SER A 98 -24.73 2.56 17.23
CA SER A 98 -25.21 3.78 16.53
C SER A 98 -24.60 5.10 17.07
N SER A 99 -24.13 5.91 16.11
CA SER A 99 -23.51 7.24 16.20
C SER A 99 -24.44 8.35 16.74
N SER A 100 -23.86 9.38 17.36
CA SER A 100 -24.03 10.81 16.96
C SER A 100 -23.31 11.78 17.92
N ASP A 101 -22.41 12.59 17.37
CA ASP A 101 -22.13 14.04 17.52
C ASP A 101 -22.23 14.82 18.86
N ASP A 102 -21.21 15.69 18.99
CA ASP A 102 -21.17 17.08 19.48
C ASP A 102 -20.86 17.46 20.96
N MET A 103 -19.67 18.10 21.08
CA MET A 103 -19.36 19.41 21.70
C MET A 103 -19.15 19.58 23.24
N ASP A 104 -17.99 20.19 23.51
CA ASP A 104 -17.60 21.18 24.54
C ASP A 104 -17.35 20.83 26.03
N GLU A 105 -16.06 20.99 26.39
CA GLU A 105 -15.44 21.79 27.48
C GLU A 105 -15.85 21.68 28.97
N THR A 106 -14.78 21.62 29.79
CA THR A 106 -14.56 22.03 31.20
C THR A 106 -14.45 20.96 32.32
N ASP A 107 -13.45 21.23 33.17
CA ASP A 107 -12.80 20.39 34.19
C ASP A 107 -13.65 19.98 35.40
N GLU A 108 -13.55 18.69 35.76
CA GLU A 108 -13.24 18.15 37.10
C GLU A 108 -13.36 16.62 36.98
N VAL A 109 -12.27 15.87 37.20
CA VAL A 109 -12.30 14.39 37.07
C VAL A 109 -13.16 13.80 38.20
N ALA A 110 -14.47 13.71 37.96
CA ALA A 110 -15.40 12.98 38.78
C ALA A 110 -15.07 11.48 38.66
N PHE A 111 -14.78 10.83 39.79
CA PHE A 111 -14.57 9.39 39.83
C PHE A 111 -15.83 8.69 39.27
N GLN A 112 -15.69 7.98 38.15
CA GLN A 112 -16.81 7.42 37.41
C GLN A 112 -17.46 6.28 38.22
N ASP A 113 -18.71 6.48 38.63
CA ASP A 113 -19.48 5.47 39.34
C ASP A 113 -19.88 4.32 38.39
N VAL A 114 -20.05 3.12 38.94
CA VAL A 114 -20.59 1.98 38.20
C VAL A 114 -22.11 1.95 38.30
N GLU A 115 -22.80 1.65 37.20
CA GLU A 115 -24.27 1.53 37.25
C GLU A 115 -24.69 0.33 38.12
N PRO A 116 -25.55 0.54 39.13
CA PRO A 116 -26.06 -0.55 39.95
C PRO A 116 -26.97 -1.46 39.14
N VAL A 117 -26.93 -2.75 39.43
CA VAL A 117 -27.80 -3.73 38.79
C VAL A 117 -29.27 -3.45 39.13
N LYS A 118 -30.07 -3.21 38.09
CA LYS A 118 -31.51 -2.96 38.20
C LYS A 118 -32.27 -4.28 38.06
N GLY A 119 -33.16 -4.56 39.01
CA GLY A 119 -34.07 -5.70 38.97
C GLY A 119 -33.59 -6.93 39.77
N ARG A 120 -34.53 -7.55 40.48
CA ARG A 120 -34.26 -8.62 41.46
C ARG A 120 -33.60 -9.85 40.84
N LYS A 121 -34.00 -10.25 39.63
CA LYS A 121 -33.45 -11.43 38.94
C LYS A 121 -31.99 -11.23 38.53
N ALA A 122 -31.65 -10.05 38.00
CA ALA A 122 -30.29 -9.71 37.60
C ALA A 122 -29.37 -9.53 38.82
N ALA A 123 -29.86 -8.91 39.89
CA ALA A 123 -29.11 -8.75 41.14
C ALA A 123 -28.81 -10.11 41.81
N VAL A 124 -29.76 -11.05 41.79
CA VAL A 124 -29.53 -12.42 42.30
C VAL A 124 -28.51 -13.17 41.46
N ALA A 125 -28.57 -13.05 40.13
CA ALA A 125 -27.61 -13.67 39.23
C ALA A 125 -26.18 -13.14 39.47
N LEU A 126 -26.01 -11.81 39.55
CA LEU A 126 -24.71 -11.20 39.83
C LEU A 126 -24.20 -11.54 41.23
N ASN A 127 -25.08 -11.56 42.24
CA ASN A 127 -24.70 -11.94 43.60
C ASN A 127 -24.20 -13.39 43.67
N ASN A 128 -24.83 -14.32 42.96
CA ASN A 128 -24.39 -15.71 42.91
C ASN A 128 -23.02 -15.83 42.24
N ASP A 129 -22.80 -15.13 41.12
CA ASP A 129 -21.53 -15.12 40.40
C ASP A 129 -20.38 -14.56 41.25
N VAL A 130 -20.58 -13.40 41.89
CA VAL A 130 -19.59 -12.79 42.79
C VAL A 130 -19.30 -13.73 43.98
N THR A 131 -20.34 -14.34 44.54
CA THR A 131 -20.23 -15.27 45.68
C THR A 131 -19.46 -16.54 45.30
N GLU A 132 -19.66 -17.07 44.09
CA GLU A 132 -18.93 -18.22 43.56
C GLU A 132 -17.45 -17.89 43.30
N ARG A 133 -17.16 -16.75 42.66
CA ARG A 133 -15.78 -16.27 42.44
C ARG A 133 -15.02 -16.09 43.75
N VAL A 134 -15.67 -15.52 44.77
CA VAL A 134 -15.06 -15.37 46.10
C VAL A 134 -14.84 -16.72 46.79
N TYR A 135 -15.79 -17.66 46.68
CA TYR A 135 -15.60 -19.01 47.23
C TYR A 135 -14.40 -19.73 46.59
N GLN A 136 -14.30 -19.65 45.26
CA GLN A 136 -13.19 -20.25 44.50
C GLN A 136 -11.85 -19.58 44.81
N ALA A 137 -11.84 -18.27 45.07
CA ALA A 137 -10.63 -17.54 45.45
C ALA A 137 -10.14 -17.90 46.86
N LEU A 138 -11.06 -18.12 47.82
CA LEU A 138 -10.71 -18.40 49.22
C LEU A 138 -10.42 -19.88 49.50
N GLN A 139 -11.06 -20.81 48.76
CA GLN A 139 -10.97 -22.27 48.93
C GLN A 139 -11.13 -22.76 50.39
N ASN A 140 -11.83 -21.99 51.24
CA ASN A 140 -11.98 -22.27 52.67
C ASN A 140 -13.38 -21.83 53.15
N GLU A 141 -14.15 -22.78 53.69
CA GLU A 141 -15.55 -22.57 54.08
C GLU A 141 -15.72 -21.60 55.27
N GLU A 142 -14.79 -21.59 56.23
CA GLU A 142 -14.83 -20.66 57.37
C GLU A 142 -14.51 -19.23 56.93
N LYS A 143 -13.49 -19.05 56.09
CA LYS A 143 -13.16 -17.74 55.51
C LYS A 143 -14.30 -17.20 54.65
N PHE A 144 -14.97 -18.08 53.91
CA PHE A 144 -16.13 -17.69 53.11
C PHE A 144 -17.35 -17.29 53.96
N LYS A 145 -17.59 -17.97 55.09
CA LYS A 145 -18.61 -17.54 56.06
C LYS A 145 -18.27 -16.17 56.65
N GLN A 146 -17.00 -15.90 56.94
CA GLN A 146 -16.54 -14.59 57.40
C GLN A 146 -16.71 -13.51 56.32
N PHE A 147 -16.37 -13.80 55.07
CA PHE A 147 -16.61 -12.89 53.94
C PHE A 147 -18.09 -12.51 53.85
N LYS A 148 -19.01 -13.48 53.92
CA LYS A 148 -20.46 -13.21 53.88
C LYS A 148 -20.92 -12.31 55.03
N ALA A 149 -20.39 -12.52 56.23
CA ALA A 149 -20.70 -11.67 57.38
C ALA A 149 -20.18 -10.24 57.20
N ASN A 150 -18.95 -10.08 56.72
CA ASN A 150 -18.33 -8.76 56.48
C ASN A 150 -19.00 -8.01 55.32
N ALA A 151 -19.35 -8.72 54.24
CA ALA A 151 -20.07 -8.17 53.09
C ALA A 151 -21.48 -7.70 53.48
N LEU A 152 -22.18 -8.47 54.33
CA LEU A 152 -23.48 -8.07 54.87
C LEU A 152 -23.38 -6.84 55.77
N ALA A 153 -22.38 -6.81 56.67
CA ALA A 153 -22.14 -5.66 57.54
C ALA A 153 -21.83 -4.38 56.74
N PHE A 154 -21.00 -4.50 55.70
CA PHE A 154 -20.70 -3.40 54.79
C PHE A 154 -21.93 -2.94 54.00
N GLY A 155 -22.70 -3.87 53.42
CA GLY A 155 -23.93 -3.55 52.68
C GLY A 155 -25.03 -2.91 53.54
N MET A 156 -25.01 -3.14 54.86
CA MET A 156 -25.89 -2.46 55.84
C MET A 156 -25.34 -1.10 56.30
N GLY A 157 -24.14 -0.70 55.85
CA GLY A 157 -23.48 0.55 56.26
C GLY A 157 -22.82 0.50 57.65
N ASN A 158 -22.66 -0.69 58.25
CA ASN A 158 -22.03 -0.85 59.57
C ASN A 158 -20.49 -0.87 59.52
N THR A 159 -19.91 -0.94 58.31
CA THR A 159 -18.46 -0.96 58.08
C THR A 159 -18.12 0.13 57.06
N ILE A 160 -17.01 0.85 57.27
CA ILE A 160 -16.58 1.86 56.31
C ILE A 160 -15.89 1.24 55.07
N PRO A 161 -16.03 1.85 53.88
CA PRO A 161 -15.53 1.32 52.60
C PRO A 161 -14.05 0.96 52.58
N GLU A 162 -13.19 1.79 53.17
CA GLU A 162 -11.75 1.56 53.21
C GLU A 162 -11.37 0.32 54.03
N THR A 163 -12.10 0.08 55.13
CA THR A 163 -11.87 -1.10 55.98
C THR A 163 -12.33 -2.37 55.28
N PHE A 164 -13.49 -2.33 54.63
CA PHE A 164 -13.99 -3.47 53.87
C PHE A 164 -13.09 -3.78 52.67
N TYR A 165 -12.65 -2.76 51.93
CA TYR A 165 -11.70 -2.94 50.83
C TYR A 165 -10.37 -3.53 51.30
N THR A 166 -9.81 -3.02 52.40
CA THR A 166 -8.54 -3.55 52.96
C THR A 166 -8.67 -5.02 53.34
N TYR A 167 -9.81 -5.44 53.91
CA TYR A 167 -10.11 -6.84 54.15
C TYR A 167 -10.14 -7.67 52.86
N LEU A 168 -10.81 -7.19 51.81
CA LEU A 168 -10.85 -7.87 50.52
C LEU A 168 -9.46 -8.00 49.89
N ALA A 169 -8.65 -6.93 49.92
CA ALA A 169 -7.30 -6.95 49.36
C ALA A 169 -6.33 -7.88 50.12
N GLN A 170 -6.60 -8.16 51.41
CA GLN A 170 -5.83 -9.11 52.21
C GLN A 170 -6.23 -10.57 51.96
N GLU A 171 -7.54 -10.83 51.83
CA GLU A 171 -8.05 -12.21 51.74
C GLU A 171 -8.23 -12.71 50.30
N ILE A 172 -8.42 -11.82 49.32
CA ILE A 172 -8.67 -12.17 47.91
C ILE A 172 -7.41 -11.89 47.07
N PRO A 173 -6.93 -12.87 46.25
CA PRO A 173 -5.77 -12.67 45.39
C PRO A 173 -5.93 -11.53 44.38
N ALA A 174 -4.86 -10.76 44.17
CA ALA A 174 -4.82 -9.61 43.27
C ALA A 174 -5.37 -9.86 41.83
N PRO A 175 -5.12 -11.01 41.16
CA PRO A 175 -5.60 -11.24 39.80
C PRO A 175 -7.13 -11.26 39.65
N VAL A 176 -7.87 -11.54 40.73
CA VAL A 176 -9.34 -11.63 40.70
C VAL A 176 -10.04 -10.53 41.50
N LEU A 177 -9.30 -9.85 42.38
CA LEU A 177 -9.81 -8.79 43.27
C LEU A 177 -10.52 -7.67 42.51
N ASP A 178 -9.95 -7.19 41.40
CA ASP A 178 -10.51 -6.10 40.60
C ASP A 178 -11.93 -6.41 40.11
N SER A 179 -12.08 -7.55 39.44
CA SER A 179 -13.38 -8.02 38.93
C SER A 179 -14.42 -8.24 40.03
N ILE A 180 -13.98 -8.65 41.23
CA ILE A 180 -14.87 -8.91 42.36
C ILE A 180 -15.36 -7.59 42.96
N VAL A 181 -14.47 -6.60 43.13
CA VAL A 181 -14.81 -5.31 43.74
C VAL A 181 -15.75 -4.50 42.84
N VAL A 182 -15.49 -4.47 41.53
CA VAL A 182 -16.35 -3.75 40.57
C VAL A 182 -17.77 -4.34 40.54
N ASP A 183 -17.91 -5.67 40.44
CA ASP A 183 -19.23 -6.30 40.40
C ASP A 183 -19.94 -6.28 41.76
N PHE A 184 -19.19 -6.39 42.86
CA PHE A 184 -19.74 -6.19 44.19
C PHE A 184 -20.28 -4.76 44.37
N ALA A 185 -19.56 -3.75 43.86
CA ALA A 185 -20.01 -2.37 43.87
C ALA A 185 -21.34 -2.20 43.11
N ARG A 186 -21.54 -2.89 41.98
CA ARG A 186 -22.81 -2.88 41.22
C ARG A 186 -23.98 -3.53 41.97
N LEU A 187 -23.73 -4.38 42.97
CA LEU A 187 -24.77 -4.94 43.85
C LEU A 187 -25.24 -3.94 44.92
N LEU A 188 -24.49 -2.85 45.16
CA LEU A 188 -24.83 -1.84 46.14
C LEU A 188 -25.70 -0.77 45.50
N PRO A 189 -26.98 -0.62 45.90
CA PRO A 189 -27.83 0.43 45.35
C PRO A 189 -27.44 1.83 45.87
N GLN A 190 -26.81 1.91 47.04
CA GLN A 190 -26.45 3.16 47.70
C GLN A 190 -25.13 3.72 47.15
N VAL A 191 -25.21 4.88 46.50
CA VAL A 191 -24.04 5.61 45.95
C VAL A 191 -22.98 5.88 47.02
N GLY A 192 -23.42 6.19 48.26
CA GLY A 192 -22.54 6.50 49.40
C GLY A 192 -21.68 5.33 49.90
N LEU A 193 -21.97 4.09 49.50
CA LEU A 193 -21.12 2.92 49.75
C LEU A 193 -20.35 2.50 48.50
N ARG A 194 -20.97 2.67 47.32
CA ARG A 194 -20.44 2.24 46.03
C ARG A 194 -19.25 3.06 45.56
N VAL A 195 -19.39 4.38 45.48
CA VAL A 195 -18.34 5.27 44.98
C VAL A 195 -17.11 5.25 45.89
N PRO A 196 -17.23 5.31 47.22
CA PRO A 196 -16.06 5.21 48.10
C PRO A 196 -15.35 3.86 48.06
N LEU A 197 -16.06 2.74 47.87
CA LEU A 197 -15.43 1.42 47.73
C LEU A 197 -14.57 1.36 46.45
N LEU A 198 -15.10 1.85 45.34
CA LEU A 198 -14.36 1.92 44.08
C LEU A 198 -13.18 2.88 44.16
N LYS A 199 -13.33 4.01 44.87
CA LYS A 199 -12.24 4.95 45.12
C LYS A 199 -11.12 4.31 45.93
N ALA A 200 -11.45 3.59 47.01
CA ALA A 200 -10.47 2.86 47.82
C ALA A 200 -9.70 1.81 46.98
N HIS A 201 -10.39 1.14 46.06
CA HIS A 201 -9.78 0.21 45.11
C HIS A 201 -8.83 0.88 44.13
N TYR A 202 -9.26 1.98 43.52
CA TYR A 202 -8.45 2.76 42.60
C TYR A 202 -7.19 3.31 43.28
N ASP A 203 -7.33 3.87 44.48
CA ASP A 203 -6.20 4.41 45.25
C ASP A 203 -5.22 3.30 45.63
N HIS A 204 -5.70 2.10 45.95
CA HIS A 204 -4.85 0.95 46.24
C HIS A 204 -4.09 0.47 45.00
N MET A 205 -4.75 0.30 43.85
CA MET A 205 -4.11 -0.09 42.60
C MET A 205 -3.04 0.92 42.15
N LYS A 206 -3.36 2.22 42.25
CA LYS A 206 -2.42 3.31 41.96
C LYS A 206 -1.17 3.24 42.83
N ASN A 207 -1.33 2.93 44.11
CA ASN A 207 -0.22 2.81 45.05
C ASN A 207 0.56 1.48 44.90
N HIS A 208 -0.08 0.38 44.51
CA HIS A 208 0.57 -0.92 44.30
C HIS A 208 1.38 -0.99 43.00
N LEU A 209 0.95 -0.28 41.95
CA LEU A 209 1.71 -0.12 40.70
C LEU A 209 2.95 0.79 40.87
N ALA A 210 3.07 1.50 42.01
CA ALA A 210 4.11 2.50 42.25
C ALA A 210 5.30 2.03 43.15
N ARG A 211 5.45 0.74 43.48
CA ARG A 211 6.67 0.22 44.17
C ARG A 211 7.18 -1.13 43.63
N PRO A 212 8.50 -1.39 43.73
CA PRO A 212 9.24 -2.14 42.71
C PRO A 212 9.57 -3.58 43.12
N SER A 213 9.24 -4.58 42.30
CA SER A 213 9.89 -5.90 42.38
C SER A 213 9.80 -6.73 41.09
N ILE A 214 10.42 -6.29 39.99
CA ILE A 214 10.89 -7.16 38.88
C ILE A 214 12.32 -6.79 38.43
N ALA A 215 13.00 -5.87 39.14
CA ALA A 215 14.30 -5.33 38.72
C ALA A 215 15.55 -6.16 39.10
N VAL A 216 15.42 -7.37 39.66
CA VAL A 216 16.59 -8.09 40.23
C VAL A 216 17.06 -9.31 39.42
N PHE A 217 16.46 -9.63 38.26
CA PHE A 217 16.97 -10.74 37.42
C PHE A 217 17.36 -10.41 35.97
N ARG A 218 17.40 -9.13 35.58
CA ARG A 218 17.97 -8.71 34.29
C ARG A 218 19.08 -7.71 34.48
N ASN A 219 20.28 -8.20 34.80
CA ASN A 219 21.53 -7.47 34.55
C ASN A 219 22.73 -8.40 34.64
N LYS A 220 22.99 -9.15 33.54
CA LYS A 220 24.34 -9.70 33.28
C LYS A 220 24.59 -10.17 31.85
N SER A 221 23.58 -10.27 30.99
CA SER A 221 23.78 -10.83 29.63
C SER A 221 23.79 -9.81 28.49
N TYR A 222 23.38 -8.56 28.69
CA TYR A 222 23.30 -7.56 27.60
C TYR A 222 24.51 -6.62 27.48
N SER A 223 25.35 -6.50 28.52
CA SER A 223 26.56 -5.64 28.43
C SER A 223 27.74 -6.27 27.69
N ARG A 224 27.65 -7.51 27.19
CA ARG A 224 28.75 -8.17 26.45
C ARG A 224 28.58 -8.22 24.93
N ALA A 225 27.40 -7.87 24.39
CA ALA A 225 27.15 -7.91 22.95
C ALA A 225 27.32 -6.55 22.25
N VAL A 226 27.40 -5.44 23.00
CA VAL A 226 27.51 -4.08 22.43
C VAL A 226 28.95 -3.54 22.42
N THR A 227 29.91 -4.24 23.04
CA THR A 227 31.32 -3.78 23.14
C THR A 227 32.28 -4.37 22.11
N LEU A 228 31.79 -5.05 21.07
CA LEU A 228 32.63 -5.56 19.97
C LEU A 228 31.97 -5.24 18.63
N ARG A 229 31.98 -3.96 18.26
CA ARG A 229 31.83 -3.44 16.89
C ARG A 229 32.11 -1.93 16.88
N THR A 230 33.37 -1.58 17.17
CA THR A 230 33.95 -0.29 16.78
C THR A 230 35.10 -0.59 15.83
N SER A 231 35.23 0.22 14.77
CA SER A 231 36.03 0.07 13.55
C SER A 231 35.49 -1.01 12.60
N THR A 232 34.94 -0.72 11.41
CA THR A 232 35.33 0.26 10.37
C THR A 232 34.14 0.61 9.47
N SER A 233 33.80 1.90 9.33
CA SER A 233 33.43 2.61 8.09
C SER A 233 32.74 3.93 8.44
N THR A 234 33.57 4.97 8.51
CA THR A 234 33.18 6.38 8.56
C THR A 234 32.55 6.80 7.23
N SER A 235 31.33 7.35 7.25
CA SER A 235 30.87 8.30 6.22
C SER A 235 30.08 9.46 6.84
N SER A 236 30.84 10.53 7.11
CA SER A 236 30.47 11.95 7.17
C SER A 236 29.01 12.31 7.46
N VAL A 237 28.78 12.69 8.72
CA VAL A 237 27.72 13.62 9.13
C VAL A 237 28.11 14.99 8.59
N ASP A 238 27.43 15.46 7.54
CA ASP A 238 27.47 16.86 7.14
C ASP A 238 26.06 17.32 6.69
N GLU A 239 25.75 18.56 7.07
CA GLU A 239 24.56 19.36 6.77
C GLU A 239 23.30 19.09 7.60
N ALA A 240 23.29 19.60 8.84
CA ALA A 240 22.15 20.32 9.38
C ALA A 240 22.65 21.72 9.79
N GLY A 241 22.00 22.76 9.27
CA GLY A 241 22.38 24.15 9.53
C GLY A 241 22.22 24.52 11.01
N SER A 242 23.26 25.18 11.52
CA SER A 242 23.35 26.01 12.72
C SER A 242 22.02 26.56 13.28
N SER A 243 21.65 26.06 14.46
CA SER A 243 21.18 26.89 15.58
C SER A 243 21.57 26.22 16.89
N ASN A 244 22.16 27.01 17.79
CA ASN A 244 22.65 26.61 19.11
C ASN A 244 21.54 25.97 19.96
N GLU A 245 21.58 24.65 20.17
CA GLU A 245 20.95 23.99 21.31
C GLU A 245 21.90 22.87 21.77
N GLU A 246 22.76 23.20 22.72
CA GLU A 246 23.37 22.22 23.61
C GLU A 246 22.27 21.73 24.57
N ASP A 247 22.16 20.40 24.71
CA ASP A 247 21.56 19.66 25.84
C ASP A 247 20.03 19.46 25.94
N GLU A 248 19.39 18.90 24.91
CA GLU A 248 18.35 17.88 25.17
C GLU A 248 18.89 16.51 24.73
N GLU A 249 19.37 15.69 25.66
CA GLU A 249 19.76 14.29 25.38
C GLU A 249 18.56 13.46 24.83
N TYR A 250 17.34 13.93 25.15
CA TYR A 250 16.06 13.30 24.80
C TYR A 250 15.02 14.33 24.31
N PRO A 251 15.16 14.87 23.07
CA PRO A 251 14.20 15.81 22.53
C PRO A 251 12.77 15.24 22.44
N SER A 252 11.78 16.05 22.83
CA SER A 252 10.36 15.67 22.80
C SER A 252 9.81 15.37 21.39
N THR A 253 10.50 15.83 20.33
CA THR A 253 10.14 15.59 18.93
C THR A 253 11.38 15.20 18.13
N ILE A 254 11.29 14.12 17.34
CA ILE A 254 12.38 13.65 16.47
C ILE A 254 11.96 13.73 15.01
N ARG A 255 12.79 14.45 14.24
CA ARG A 255 12.68 14.49 12.78
C ARG A 255 13.43 13.32 12.15
N LEU A 256 12.66 12.38 11.60
CA LEU A 256 13.20 11.21 10.93
C LEU A 256 13.67 11.54 9.52
N ARG A 257 14.85 11.02 9.17
CA ARG A 257 15.37 11.00 7.80
C ARG A 257 14.94 9.72 7.11
N SER A 258 14.79 9.78 5.79
CA SER A 258 14.48 8.58 5.01
C SER A 258 15.58 7.53 5.12
N PHE A 259 15.17 6.27 5.21
CA PHE A 259 16.05 5.10 5.20
C PHE A 259 15.51 4.08 4.18
N ASN A 260 16.41 3.31 3.58
CA ASN A 260 16.07 2.44 2.46
C ASN A 260 16.02 0.96 2.87
N HIS A 261 15.10 0.22 2.26
CA HIS A 261 14.97 -1.22 2.49
C HIS A 261 14.57 -1.95 1.20
N LEU A 262 15.19 -3.10 0.94
CA LEU A 262 14.87 -3.99 -0.18
C LEU A 262 14.35 -5.32 0.39
N VAL A 263 13.19 -5.78 -0.06
CA VAL A 263 12.63 -7.08 0.34
C VAL A 263 12.49 -7.97 -0.88
N PHE A 264 13.15 -9.12 -0.86
CA PHE A 264 12.89 -10.19 -1.81
C PHE A 264 11.73 -11.05 -1.31
N VAL A 265 10.70 -11.21 -2.14
CA VAL A 265 9.52 -12.03 -1.85
C VAL A 265 9.62 -13.32 -2.65
N ILE A 266 9.74 -14.46 -1.96
CA ILE A 266 9.89 -15.78 -2.57
C ILE A 266 8.61 -16.57 -2.30
N HIS A 267 7.93 -16.98 -3.37
CA HIS A 267 6.70 -17.74 -3.25
C HIS A 267 6.94 -19.20 -2.84
N GLY A 268 5.84 -19.84 -2.43
CA GLY A 268 5.79 -21.25 -2.06
C GLY A 268 5.65 -22.19 -3.24
N ILE A 269 4.97 -23.31 -2.98
CA ILE A 269 4.63 -24.34 -3.96
C ILE A 269 3.68 -23.82 -5.06
N GLY A 270 3.78 -24.40 -6.26
CA GLY A 270 2.87 -24.18 -7.39
C GLY A 270 3.30 -23.04 -8.31
N GLN A 271 2.54 -22.83 -9.39
CA GLN A 271 2.77 -21.71 -10.31
C GLN A 271 2.20 -20.40 -9.73
N HIS A 272 3.02 -19.34 -9.68
CA HIS A 272 2.62 -18.01 -9.24
C HIS A 272 2.78 -17.00 -10.37
N ILE A 273 1.81 -16.98 -11.29
CA ILE A 273 1.82 -16.05 -12.43
C ILE A 273 1.92 -14.58 -11.96
N ASP A 274 1.37 -14.28 -10.78
CA ASP A 274 1.40 -12.97 -10.12
C ASP A 274 2.75 -12.60 -9.47
N PHE A 275 3.75 -13.50 -9.49
CA PHE A 275 5.13 -13.23 -9.10
C PHE A 275 6.04 -12.84 -10.28
N ARG A 276 5.55 -12.96 -11.51
CA ARG A 276 6.25 -12.49 -12.70
C ARG A 276 6.25 -10.96 -12.74
N ASP A 277 7.41 -10.36 -13.03
CA ASP A 277 7.52 -8.91 -13.14
C ASP A 277 6.61 -8.39 -14.28
N GLY A 278 5.72 -7.45 -13.95
CA GLY A 278 4.81 -6.81 -14.91
C GLY A 278 3.62 -7.66 -15.38
N GLU A 279 3.35 -8.83 -14.80
CA GLU A 279 2.09 -9.57 -15.02
C GLU A 279 1.05 -9.23 -13.94
N PHE A 280 -0.16 -8.88 -14.39
CA PHE A 280 -1.28 -8.42 -13.55
C PHE A 280 -2.45 -9.40 -13.58
N LYS A 281 -2.14 -10.69 -13.40
CA LYS A 281 -3.15 -11.77 -13.39
C LYS A 281 -3.35 -12.27 -11.97
N SER A 282 -4.52 -12.82 -11.71
CA SER A 282 -4.75 -13.61 -10.50
C SER A 282 -3.94 -14.91 -10.52
N TRP A 283 -3.85 -15.59 -9.38
CA TRP A 283 -3.15 -16.88 -9.24
C TRP A 283 -3.55 -17.92 -10.31
N ASN A 284 -4.80 -17.89 -10.76
CA ASN A 284 -5.37 -18.77 -11.79
C ASN A 284 -5.23 -18.23 -13.23
N GLY A 285 -4.50 -17.13 -13.45
CA GLY A 285 -4.25 -16.57 -14.78
C GLY A 285 -5.39 -15.74 -15.37
N GLU A 286 -6.46 -15.45 -14.61
CA GLU A 286 -7.56 -14.60 -15.06
C GLU A 286 -7.14 -13.11 -15.06
N THR A 287 -7.49 -12.40 -16.12
CA THR A 287 -7.21 -10.96 -16.27
C THR A 287 -8.29 -10.14 -15.57
N GLY A 288 -7.90 -9.23 -14.68
CA GLY A 288 -8.81 -8.25 -14.06
C GLY A 288 -9.14 -8.48 -12.58
N ILE A 289 -8.60 -9.51 -11.96
CA ILE A 289 -8.62 -9.71 -10.49
C ILE A 289 -7.18 -9.54 -10.00
N GLU A 290 -6.96 -8.65 -9.03
CA GLU A 290 -5.65 -8.42 -8.42
C GLU A 290 -5.09 -9.75 -7.87
N GLY A 291 -3.90 -10.17 -8.34
CA GLY A 291 -3.22 -11.38 -7.87
C GLY A 291 -2.87 -11.33 -6.38
N GLY A 292 -2.62 -12.50 -5.79
CA GLY A 292 -2.36 -12.63 -4.35
C GLY A 292 -1.12 -11.86 -3.89
N ASN A 293 -0.06 -11.85 -4.71
CA ASN A 293 1.14 -11.05 -4.52
C ASN A 293 0.84 -9.54 -4.58
N HIS A 294 -0.03 -9.12 -5.51
CA HIS A 294 -0.40 -7.71 -5.64
C HIS A 294 -1.17 -7.23 -4.42
N ALA A 295 -2.22 -7.95 -4.04
CA ALA A 295 -3.02 -7.66 -2.85
C ALA A 295 -2.14 -7.61 -1.59
N PHE A 296 -1.20 -8.56 -1.44
CA PHE A 296 -0.23 -8.56 -0.35
C PHE A 296 0.63 -7.28 -0.31
N ARG A 297 1.19 -6.87 -1.45
CA ARG A 297 1.99 -5.64 -1.58
C ARG A 297 1.15 -4.38 -1.39
N ASP A 298 -0.14 -4.42 -1.75
CA ASP A 298 -1.09 -3.34 -1.55
C ASP A 298 -1.35 -3.09 -0.06
N ILE A 299 -1.41 -4.16 0.76
CA ILE A 299 -1.50 -4.06 2.22
C ILE A 299 -0.26 -3.37 2.78
N PHE A 300 0.95 -3.71 2.32
CA PHE A 300 2.20 -3.01 2.71
C PHE A 300 2.11 -1.51 2.41
N ARG A 301 1.74 -1.14 1.18
CA ARG A 301 1.63 0.27 0.77
C ARG A 301 0.59 0.99 1.63
N THR A 302 -0.61 0.42 1.76
CA THR A 302 -1.71 1.03 2.51
C THR A 302 -1.33 1.24 3.97
N MET A 303 -0.64 0.27 4.59
CA MET A 303 -0.19 0.41 5.98
C MET A 303 0.95 1.44 6.13
N LEU A 304 1.82 1.58 5.12
CA LEU A 304 2.85 2.63 5.05
C LEU A 304 2.27 4.05 4.93
N GLU A 305 1.17 4.20 4.19
CA GLU A 305 0.47 5.47 3.98
C GLU A 305 -0.44 5.86 5.15
N THR A 306 -0.81 4.91 6.00
CA THR A 306 -1.75 5.13 7.12
C THR A 306 -1.04 5.03 8.48
N THR A 307 -0.80 3.81 8.96
CA THR A 307 -0.27 3.52 10.30
C THR A 307 1.19 3.98 10.44
N PHE A 308 1.99 3.85 9.37
CA PHE A 308 3.40 4.23 9.34
C PHE A 308 3.65 5.55 8.58
N GLN A 309 2.62 6.40 8.43
CA GLN A 309 2.72 7.67 7.69
C GLN A 309 3.78 8.64 8.22
N ASN A 310 4.22 8.48 9.48
CA ASN A 310 5.28 9.30 10.09
C ASN A 310 6.68 8.68 9.95
N ILE A 311 6.78 7.45 9.45
CA ILE A 311 8.04 6.72 9.29
C ILE A 311 8.49 6.84 7.82
N PRO A 312 9.62 7.49 7.51
CA PRO A 312 10.05 7.75 6.14
C PRO A 312 10.80 6.55 5.52
N MET A 313 10.19 5.37 5.53
CA MET A 313 10.79 4.17 4.95
C MET A 313 10.64 4.14 3.42
N ALA A 314 11.77 3.97 2.74
CA ALA A 314 11.84 3.76 1.30
C ALA A 314 11.93 2.25 1.01
N LEU A 315 10.76 1.60 0.91
CA LEU A 315 10.63 0.15 0.73
C LEU A 315 10.49 -0.23 -0.76
N GLU A 316 11.45 -1.00 -1.28
CA GLU A 316 11.38 -1.69 -2.57
C GLU A 316 11.10 -3.19 -2.32
N MET A 317 10.18 -3.78 -3.07
CA MET A 317 9.90 -5.22 -2.99
C MET A 317 10.10 -5.88 -4.35
N GLN A 318 10.80 -7.01 -4.41
CA GLN A 318 11.08 -7.73 -5.67
C GLN A 318 10.71 -9.21 -5.53
N SER A 319 9.93 -9.73 -6.47
CA SER A 319 9.47 -11.12 -6.45
C SER A 319 10.52 -12.05 -7.07
N ILE A 320 10.58 -13.30 -6.59
CA ILE A 320 11.43 -14.37 -7.10
C ILE A 320 10.51 -15.51 -7.53
N GLU A 321 10.52 -15.83 -8.83
CA GLU A 321 9.65 -16.83 -9.46
C GLU A 321 10.50 -18.00 -9.96
N TRP A 322 10.45 -19.13 -9.25
CA TRP A 322 11.36 -20.26 -9.51
C TRP A 322 10.69 -21.47 -10.17
N HIS A 323 9.35 -21.54 -10.13
CA HIS A 323 8.62 -22.74 -10.57
C HIS A 323 8.78 -22.95 -12.08
N GLU A 324 8.70 -21.88 -12.87
CA GLU A 324 8.85 -21.97 -14.33
C GLU A 324 10.24 -22.37 -14.80
N ASP A 325 11.29 -21.88 -14.14
CA ASP A 325 12.68 -22.25 -14.42
C ASP A 325 12.92 -23.76 -14.25
N LEU A 326 12.12 -24.42 -13.40
CA LEU A 326 12.12 -25.87 -13.25
C LEU A 326 11.28 -26.54 -14.35
N HIS A 327 10.01 -26.14 -14.51
CA HIS A 327 9.03 -26.89 -15.29
C HIS A 327 9.14 -26.69 -16.80
N GLU A 328 9.37 -25.46 -17.30
CA GLU A 328 9.47 -25.19 -18.74
C GLU A 328 10.67 -25.92 -19.40
N PRO A 329 11.91 -25.83 -18.86
CA PRO A 329 13.08 -26.41 -19.55
C PRO A 329 13.15 -27.94 -19.42
N THR A 330 12.60 -28.50 -18.35
CA THR A 330 12.65 -29.95 -18.11
C THR A 330 11.50 -30.70 -18.77
N GLY A 331 10.40 -30.00 -19.10
CA GLY A 331 9.19 -30.61 -19.65
C GLY A 331 8.50 -31.57 -18.67
N LEU A 332 8.70 -31.38 -17.36
CA LEU A 332 8.16 -32.23 -16.30
C LEU A 332 6.65 -32.38 -16.41
N ASP A 333 5.93 -31.31 -16.71
CA ASP A 333 4.47 -31.34 -16.87
C ASP A 333 4.01 -32.32 -17.94
N ASN A 334 4.68 -32.34 -19.09
CA ASN A 334 4.34 -33.25 -20.19
C ASN A 334 4.58 -34.72 -19.80
N ILE A 335 5.61 -34.97 -18.98
CA ILE A 335 5.93 -36.31 -18.48
C ILE A 335 4.90 -36.72 -17.44
N PHE A 336 4.51 -35.81 -16.55
CA PHE A 336 3.48 -36.05 -15.54
C PHE A 336 2.13 -36.38 -16.17
N ASP A 337 1.74 -35.65 -17.21
CA ASP A 337 0.52 -35.90 -17.97
C ASP A 337 0.56 -37.29 -18.67
N LEU A 338 1.74 -37.71 -19.15
CA LEU A 338 1.93 -39.00 -19.81
C LEU A 338 1.80 -40.19 -18.84
N ILE A 339 2.34 -40.06 -17.62
CA ILE A 339 2.30 -41.14 -16.62
C ILE A 339 1.01 -41.14 -15.81
N SER A 340 0.21 -40.08 -15.93
CA SER A 340 -1.07 -39.96 -15.24
C SER A 340 -2.08 -40.96 -15.81
N PRO A 341 -2.63 -41.88 -14.98
CA PRO A 341 -3.67 -42.80 -15.44
C PRO A 341 -4.93 -42.07 -15.95
N GLU A 342 -5.89 -42.79 -16.54
CA GLU A 342 -7.21 -42.20 -16.82
C GLU A 342 -8.02 -42.07 -15.51
N GLY A 343 -8.68 -40.91 -15.28
CA GLY A 343 -9.54 -40.62 -14.12
C GLY A 343 -8.91 -39.75 -13.01
N ALA A 344 -9.75 -39.15 -12.16
CA ALA A 344 -9.37 -38.28 -11.02
C ALA A 344 -8.42 -37.11 -11.38
N SER A 345 -8.64 -36.48 -12.55
CA SER A 345 -7.81 -35.38 -13.06
C SER A 345 -7.63 -34.24 -12.05
N ALA A 346 -8.68 -33.84 -11.34
CA ALA A 346 -8.60 -32.74 -10.36
C ALA A 346 -7.62 -33.02 -9.21
N ILE A 347 -7.56 -34.26 -8.68
CA ILE A 347 -6.63 -34.61 -7.59
C ILE A 347 -5.19 -34.70 -8.11
N ARG A 348 -5.01 -35.17 -9.34
CA ARG A 348 -3.70 -35.30 -9.96
C ARG A 348 -3.13 -33.95 -10.39
N GLU A 349 -3.99 -33.08 -10.89
CA GLU A 349 -3.65 -31.68 -11.14
C GLU A 349 -3.25 -30.99 -9.84
N PHE A 350 -4.04 -31.17 -8.77
CA PHE A 350 -3.66 -30.65 -7.45
C PHE A 350 -2.29 -31.20 -6.98
N ASN A 351 -2.01 -32.49 -7.17
CA ASN A 351 -0.72 -33.09 -6.79
C ASN A 351 0.45 -32.52 -7.61
N LYS A 352 0.26 -32.39 -8.93
CA LYS A 352 1.20 -31.80 -9.89
C LYS A 352 1.55 -30.36 -9.50
N GLU A 353 0.53 -29.56 -9.23
CA GLU A 353 0.64 -28.14 -8.85
C GLU A 353 1.06 -27.93 -7.39
N THR A 354 1.07 -28.98 -6.56
CA THR A 354 1.38 -28.83 -5.13
C THR A 354 2.46 -29.77 -4.58
N PHE A 355 2.14 -31.02 -4.35
CA PHE A 355 3.00 -31.93 -3.60
C PHE A 355 4.29 -32.28 -4.34
N MET A 356 4.25 -32.34 -5.68
CA MET A 356 5.41 -32.72 -6.49
C MET A 356 6.58 -31.74 -6.38
N ASP A 357 6.33 -30.44 -6.19
CA ASP A 357 7.38 -29.44 -6.04
C ASP A 357 8.30 -29.72 -4.83
N VAL A 358 7.71 -30.22 -3.73
CA VAL A 358 8.49 -30.64 -2.56
C VAL A 358 9.39 -31.83 -2.91
N LEU A 359 8.87 -32.81 -3.65
CA LEU A 359 9.63 -33.99 -4.07
C LEU A 359 10.75 -33.63 -5.06
N TYR A 360 10.49 -32.71 -5.98
CA TYR A 360 11.50 -32.18 -6.88
C TYR A 360 12.61 -31.50 -6.08
N TYR A 361 12.26 -30.62 -5.15
CA TYR A 361 13.26 -29.96 -4.32
C TYR A 361 14.10 -30.92 -3.47
N LEU A 362 13.49 -31.99 -2.95
CA LEU A 362 14.20 -33.04 -2.20
C LEU A 362 15.10 -33.91 -3.09
N SER A 363 14.88 -33.93 -4.40
CA SER A 363 15.71 -34.71 -5.31
C SER A 363 17.04 -33.98 -5.60
N PRO A 364 18.18 -34.68 -5.72
CA PRO A 364 19.46 -34.04 -5.99
C PRO A 364 19.49 -33.22 -7.29
N ARG A 365 18.89 -33.76 -8.36
CA ARG A 365 18.91 -33.13 -9.69
C ARG A 365 18.00 -31.90 -9.76
N TYR A 366 16.73 -32.04 -9.37
CA TYR A 366 15.79 -30.92 -9.48
C TYR A 366 16.01 -29.91 -8.34
N GLY A 367 16.42 -30.35 -7.15
CA GLY A 367 16.84 -29.49 -6.05
C GLY A 367 18.00 -28.58 -6.43
N GLN A 368 19.00 -29.08 -7.19
CA GLN A 368 20.07 -28.23 -7.72
C GLN A 368 19.53 -27.13 -8.65
N LEU A 369 18.61 -27.48 -9.57
CA LEU A 369 18.03 -26.49 -10.49
C LEU A 369 17.26 -25.40 -9.75
N ILE A 370 16.46 -25.76 -8.74
CA ILE A 370 15.70 -24.81 -7.93
C ILE A 370 16.64 -23.89 -7.14
N VAL A 371 17.64 -24.44 -6.47
CA VAL A 371 18.63 -23.66 -5.70
C VAL A 371 19.40 -22.71 -6.62
N ASP A 372 19.83 -23.19 -7.80
CA ASP A 372 20.54 -22.36 -8.77
C ASP A 372 19.65 -21.25 -9.33
N SER A 373 18.38 -21.55 -9.67
CA SER A 373 17.39 -20.57 -10.14
C SER A 373 17.17 -19.46 -9.10
N VAL A 374 16.76 -19.82 -7.88
CA VAL A 374 16.48 -18.84 -6.81
C VAL A 374 17.71 -18.01 -6.47
N THR A 375 18.88 -18.64 -6.30
CA THR A 375 20.11 -17.93 -5.96
C THR A 375 20.55 -16.99 -7.10
N LYS A 376 20.43 -17.43 -8.35
CA LYS A 376 20.76 -16.61 -9.52
C LYS A 376 19.84 -15.40 -9.61
N GLN A 377 18.53 -15.58 -9.46
CA GLN A 377 17.57 -14.48 -9.51
C GLN A 377 17.82 -13.46 -8.40
N LEU A 378 18.01 -13.92 -7.14
CA LEU A 378 18.33 -13.04 -6.01
C LEU A 378 19.58 -12.18 -6.28
N ASN A 379 20.67 -12.80 -6.73
CA ASN A 379 21.92 -12.09 -7.01
C ASN A 379 21.81 -11.17 -8.23
N GLU A 380 21.13 -11.60 -9.30
CA GLU A 380 20.94 -10.79 -10.51
C GLU A 380 20.08 -9.56 -10.22
N LYS A 381 18.94 -9.74 -9.56
CA LYS A 381 18.06 -8.64 -9.17
C LYS A 381 18.73 -7.68 -8.18
N TYR A 382 19.53 -8.19 -7.24
CA TYR A 382 20.35 -7.34 -6.37
C TYR A 382 21.39 -6.52 -7.15
N ARG A 383 22.13 -7.13 -8.07
CA ARG A 383 23.12 -6.43 -8.91
C ARG A 383 22.48 -5.33 -9.75
N VAL A 384 21.35 -5.63 -10.39
CA VAL A 384 20.56 -4.65 -11.13
C VAL A 384 20.14 -3.53 -10.19
N PHE A 385 19.52 -3.85 -9.05
CA PHE A 385 19.05 -2.86 -8.08
C PHE A 385 20.16 -1.91 -7.60
N ILE A 386 21.35 -2.43 -7.27
CA ILE A 386 22.47 -1.58 -6.82
C ILE A 386 23.03 -0.70 -7.96
N ASN A 387 23.09 -1.21 -9.19
CA ASN A 387 23.47 -0.41 -10.35
C ASN A 387 22.50 0.76 -10.58
N GLU A 388 21.22 0.53 -10.29
CA GLU A 388 20.15 1.52 -10.43
C GLU A 388 20.05 2.52 -9.29
N HIS A 389 20.55 2.13 -8.12
CA HIS A 389 20.55 2.95 -6.92
C HIS A 389 21.99 3.21 -6.45
N PRO A 390 22.83 3.97 -7.21
CA PRO A 390 24.18 4.29 -6.77
C PRO A 390 24.21 4.94 -5.40
N GLY A 391 25.08 4.43 -4.52
CA GLY A 391 25.21 4.92 -3.14
C GLY A 391 24.08 4.47 -2.20
N TRP A 392 23.27 3.49 -2.60
CA TRP A 392 22.28 2.87 -1.73
C TRP A 392 22.92 2.26 -0.48
N ASP A 393 22.40 2.65 0.68
CA ASP A 393 22.92 2.32 2.01
C ASP A 393 21.89 1.57 2.87
N GLY A 394 20.87 1.00 2.22
CA GLY A 394 19.77 0.31 2.89
C GLY A 394 20.10 -1.11 3.36
N LYS A 395 19.07 -1.80 3.85
CA LYS A 395 19.14 -3.20 4.29
C LYS A 395 18.31 -4.10 3.37
N VAL A 396 18.75 -5.34 3.23
CA VAL A 396 18.07 -6.36 2.42
C VAL A 396 17.38 -7.36 3.34
N SER A 397 16.16 -7.76 3.03
CA SER A 397 15.44 -8.81 3.75
C SER A 397 14.81 -9.80 2.78
N ILE A 398 14.57 -11.02 3.26
CA ILE A 398 13.91 -12.09 2.50
C ILE A 398 12.60 -12.40 3.22
N PHE A 399 11.49 -12.29 2.49
CA PHE A 399 10.18 -12.80 2.89
C PHE A 399 9.87 -14.03 2.04
N ALA A 400 9.81 -15.20 2.66
CA ALA A 400 9.65 -16.45 1.93
C ALA A 400 8.51 -17.27 2.51
N HIS A 401 7.58 -17.68 1.64
CA HIS A 401 6.41 -18.46 2.02
C HIS A 401 6.62 -19.95 1.74
N SER A 402 6.13 -20.82 2.62
CA SER A 402 6.06 -22.28 2.38
C SER A 402 7.39 -22.87 1.90
N LEU A 403 7.43 -23.63 0.79
CA LEU A 403 8.65 -24.21 0.22
C LEU A 403 9.74 -23.16 -0.05
N GLY A 404 9.38 -21.93 -0.45
CA GLY A 404 10.31 -20.82 -0.59
C GLY A 404 11.10 -20.53 0.69
N SER A 405 10.50 -20.71 1.86
CA SER A 405 11.20 -20.56 3.15
C SER A 405 12.23 -21.67 3.39
N MET A 406 11.95 -22.90 2.95
CA MET A 406 12.93 -23.98 3.04
C MET A 406 14.10 -23.77 2.07
N ILE A 407 13.81 -23.33 0.84
CA ILE A 407 14.83 -22.99 -0.16
C ILE A 407 15.74 -21.89 0.39
N SER A 408 15.15 -20.83 0.94
CA SER A 408 15.88 -19.71 1.55
C SER A 408 16.70 -20.14 2.76
N TYR A 409 16.13 -20.97 3.63
CA TYR A 409 16.83 -21.51 4.79
C TYR A 409 18.08 -22.31 4.38
N ASP A 410 17.97 -23.18 3.37
CA ASP A 410 19.11 -23.95 2.89
C ASP A 410 20.17 -23.06 2.24
N ILE A 411 19.78 -22.08 1.42
CA ILE A 411 20.71 -21.09 0.83
C ILE A 411 21.46 -20.32 1.93
N LEU A 412 20.77 -19.93 3.00
CA LEU A 412 21.35 -19.12 4.07
C LEU A 412 22.15 -19.95 5.10
N THR A 413 21.94 -21.26 5.20
CA THR A 413 22.67 -22.13 6.15
C THR A 413 23.90 -22.82 5.55
N HIS A 414 24.08 -22.75 4.24
CA HIS A 414 25.24 -23.29 3.53
C HIS A 414 26.17 -22.17 3.07
N LYS A 415 27.48 -22.40 3.17
CA LYS A 415 28.47 -21.47 2.63
C LYS A 415 28.47 -21.52 1.11
N SER A 416 28.90 -20.42 0.47
CA SER A 416 29.12 -20.40 -0.97
C SER A 416 30.05 -21.54 -1.40
N GLY A 417 29.58 -22.35 -2.35
CA GLY A 417 30.24 -23.53 -2.88
C GLY A 417 30.08 -24.82 -2.05
N GLU A 418 29.46 -24.77 -0.86
CA GLU A 418 29.22 -25.94 -0.01
C GLU A 418 28.28 -26.94 -0.71
N ILE A 419 28.53 -28.24 -0.50
CA ILE A 419 27.73 -29.33 -1.04
C ILE A 419 27.07 -30.03 0.13
N ALA A 420 25.73 -30.10 0.13
CA ALA A 420 24.96 -30.80 1.15
C ALA A 420 25.07 -32.33 1.00
N SER A 421 24.59 -33.04 2.02
CA SER A 421 24.57 -34.51 2.07
C SER A 421 23.81 -35.17 0.92
N ASN A 422 22.79 -34.50 0.39
CA ASN A 422 22.02 -34.93 -0.77
C ASN A 422 22.71 -34.63 -2.12
N GLY A 423 23.91 -34.03 -2.12
CA GLY A 423 24.68 -33.70 -3.32
C GLY A 423 24.38 -32.34 -3.94
N VAL A 424 23.45 -31.56 -3.39
CA VAL A 424 23.14 -30.20 -3.87
C VAL A 424 24.24 -29.22 -3.45
N ARG A 425 24.74 -28.44 -4.40
CA ARG A 425 25.72 -27.36 -4.21
C ARG A 425 25.01 -26.02 -4.08
N PHE A 426 25.43 -25.21 -3.11
CA PHE A 426 24.86 -23.89 -2.85
C PHE A 426 25.77 -22.78 -3.38
N PRO A 427 25.33 -21.94 -4.35
CA PRO A 427 26.18 -20.86 -4.89
C PRO A 427 26.44 -19.73 -3.89
N GLY A 428 25.50 -19.46 -2.98
CA GLY A 428 25.57 -18.37 -2.00
C GLY A 428 25.10 -17.01 -2.55
N LEU A 429 24.77 -16.09 -1.63
CA LEU A 429 24.29 -14.74 -1.96
C LEU A 429 25.43 -13.72 -2.00
N GLU A 430 25.29 -12.72 -2.88
CA GLU A 430 26.23 -11.60 -3.07
C GLU A 430 26.00 -10.44 -2.08
N PHE A 431 25.02 -10.57 -1.18
CA PHE A 431 24.61 -9.55 -0.22
C PHE A 431 24.31 -10.13 1.16
N GLU A 432 24.36 -9.27 2.18
CA GLU A 432 23.98 -9.64 3.55
C GLU A 432 22.47 -9.51 3.76
N VAL A 433 21.87 -10.52 4.39
CA VAL A 433 20.45 -10.53 4.74
C VAL A 433 20.27 -10.02 6.16
N ASP A 434 19.53 -8.93 6.33
CA ASP A 434 19.19 -8.37 7.63
C ASP A 434 18.09 -9.18 8.30
N ASN A 435 16.95 -9.37 7.64
CA ASN A 435 15.84 -10.17 8.17
C ASN A 435 15.45 -11.28 7.21
N PHE A 436 15.28 -12.49 7.75
CA PHE A 436 14.67 -13.61 7.07
C PHE A 436 13.32 -13.93 7.72
N PHE A 437 12.23 -13.78 6.97
CA PHE A 437 10.87 -14.13 7.38
C PHE A 437 10.48 -15.44 6.69
N GLY A 438 10.54 -16.55 7.42
CA GLY A 438 9.96 -17.82 6.99
C GLY A 438 8.49 -17.87 7.39
N VAL A 439 7.57 -17.83 6.44
CA VAL A 439 6.14 -17.69 6.68
C VAL A 439 5.39 -18.92 6.17
N GLY A 440 4.52 -19.51 6.99
CA GLY A 440 3.95 -20.83 6.71
C GLY A 440 5.03 -21.89 6.56
N SER A 441 6.10 -21.79 7.38
CA SER A 441 7.38 -22.42 7.09
C SER A 441 7.44 -23.90 7.44
N PRO A 442 7.74 -24.80 6.47
CA PRO A 442 8.00 -26.21 6.73
C PRO A 442 9.39 -26.51 7.30
N VAL A 443 10.23 -25.51 7.57
CA VAL A 443 11.62 -25.73 7.99
C VAL A 443 11.72 -26.72 9.16
N GLY A 444 10.90 -26.55 10.20
CA GLY A 444 10.92 -27.44 11.36
C GLY A 444 10.67 -28.91 11.02
N VAL A 445 9.64 -29.20 10.21
CA VAL A 445 9.31 -30.59 9.83
C VAL A 445 10.25 -31.14 8.77
N MET A 446 10.80 -30.30 7.89
CA MET A 446 11.70 -30.74 6.83
C MET A 446 13.07 -31.12 7.37
N ILE A 447 13.60 -30.39 8.35
CA ILE A 447 14.83 -30.77 9.08
C ILE A 447 14.65 -32.15 9.73
N LEU A 448 13.48 -32.41 10.33
CA LEU A 448 13.14 -33.73 10.88
C LEU A 448 13.06 -34.79 9.77
N ALA A 449 12.28 -34.54 8.72
CA ALA A 449 11.98 -35.52 7.67
C ALA A 449 13.20 -35.91 6.83
N ARG A 450 14.17 -35.00 6.65
CA ARG A 450 15.43 -35.25 5.94
C ARG A 450 16.46 -36.02 6.76
N GLY A 451 16.24 -36.15 8.07
CA GLY A 451 17.21 -36.74 8.99
C GLY A 451 18.39 -35.81 9.30
N ASP A 452 18.17 -34.50 9.23
CA ASP A 452 19.21 -33.50 9.56
C ASP A 452 19.43 -33.39 11.08
N LEU A 453 18.50 -33.93 11.88
CA LEU A 453 18.63 -34.06 13.33
C LEU A 453 19.41 -35.32 13.69
N ASN A 454 20.34 -35.18 14.65
CA ASN A 454 20.98 -36.33 15.28
C ASN A 454 20.07 -36.89 16.36
N ILE A 455 19.40 -38.01 16.07
CA ILE A 455 18.44 -38.68 16.96
C ILE A 455 19.04 -39.98 17.49
N ASN A 456 19.12 -40.12 18.83
CA ASN A 456 19.55 -41.33 19.51
C ASN A 456 18.55 -41.68 20.62
N ASP A 457 18.11 -42.94 20.69
CA ASP A 457 17.17 -43.45 21.71
C ASP A 457 15.87 -42.62 21.86
N GLY A 458 15.41 -41.98 20.78
CA GLY A 458 14.20 -41.15 20.77
C GLY A 458 14.41 -39.70 21.21
N GLU A 459 15.64 -39.31 21.57
CA GLU A 459 16.02 -37.93 21.88
C GLU A 459 16.90 -37.36 20.75
N PHE A 460 16.66 -36.10 20.38
CA PHE A 460 17.49 -35.41 19.39
C PHE A 460 18.48 -34.47 20.07
N THR A 461 19.64 -34.25 19.46
CA THR A 461 20.58 -33.21 19.90
C THR A 461 20.16 -31.84 19.36
N PRO A 462 19.82 -30.86 20.21
CA PRO A 462 19.43 -29.52 19.74
C PRO A 462 20.61 -28.75 19.14
N GLY A 463 20.31 -27.81 18.25
CA GLY A 463 21.32 -26.95 17.61
C GLY A 463 21.33 -27.04 16.09
N ILE A 464 20.16 -26.88 15.46
CA ILE A 464 20.06 -26.73 14.00
C ILE A 464 20.93 -25.57 13.50
N LYS A 465 21.36 -25.64 12.23
CA LYS A 465 22.10 -24.54 11.59
C LYS A 465 21.22 -23.28 11.58
N ILE A 466 21.72 -22.17 12.10
CA ILE A 466 21.00 -20.88 12.02
C ILE A 466 21.32 -20.22 10.67
N PRO A 467 20.30 -19.74 9.92
CA PRO A 467 20.49 -19.00 8.69
C PRO A 467 21.45 -17.82 8.87
N ASN A 468 22.35 -17.61 7.91
CA ASN A 468 23.28 -16.47 7.87
C ASN A 468 22.53 -15.16 7.56
N CYS A 469 21.81 -14.66 8.56
CA CYS A 469 21.10 -13.39 8.56
C CYS A 469 21.18 -12.77 9.96
N ARG A 470 20.87 -11.47 10.08
CA ARG A 470 20.88 -10.82 11.40
C ARG A 470 19.71 -11.30 12.27
N ARG A 471 18.50 -11.40 11.71
CA ARG A 471 17.30 -11.89 12.42
C ARG A 471 16.53 -12.91 11.59
N TYR A 472 16.19 -14.04 12.21
CA TYR A 472 15.35 -15.09 11.62
C TYR A 472 14.04 -15.20 12.37
N PHE A 473 12.94 -14.93 11.66
CA PHE A 473 11.56 -15.01 12.15
C PHE A 473 10.81 -16.13 11.45
N ASN A 474 10.21 -17.03 12.24
CA ASN A 474 9.38 -18.13 11.79
C ASN A 474 7.92 -17.84 12.14
N LEU A 475 7.08 -17.58 11.13
CA LEU A 475 5.67 -17.23 11.28
C LEU A 475 4.80 -18.40 10.83
N TYR A 476 3.83 -18.78 11.66
CA TYR A 476 2.92 -19.86 11.32
C TYR A 476 1.51 -19.66 11.88
N HIS A 477 0.54 -20.29 11.22
CA HIS A 477 -0.83 -20.39 11.68
C HIS A 477 -1.00 -21.70 12.47
N PRO A 478 -1.71 -21.72 13.62
CA PRO A 478 -1.81 -22.90 14.48
C PRO A 478 -2.35 -24.18 13.83
N ILE A 479 -3.15 -24.05 12.78
CA ILE A 479 -3.79 -25.17 12.05
C ILE A 479 -3.20 -25.37 10.65
N ASP A 480 -2.11 -24.66 10.33
CA ASP A 480 -1.39 -24.89 9.08
C ASP A 480 -0.74 -26.28 9.14
N PRO A 481 -1.08 -27.20 8.23
CA PRO A 481 -0.61 -28.59 8.32
C PRO A 481 0.89 -28.73 8.01
N VAL A 482 1.50 -27.69 7.43
CA VAL A 482 2.87 -27.72 6.91
C VAL A 482 3.80 -26.82 7.72
N ALA A 483 3.28 -25.84 8.46
CA ALA A 483 4.11 -24.90 9.22
C ALA A 483 4.43 -25.41 10.63
N TYR A 484 5.72 -25.42 10.99
CA TYR A 484 6.19 -25.97 12.27
C TYR A 484 7.15 -25.03 13.00
N ARG A 485 7.18 -25.18 14.32
CA ARG A 485 8.09 -24.46 15.23
C ARG A 485 9.55 -24.83 15.00
N ILE A 486 10.43 -23.86 15.19
CA ILE A 486 11.89 -24.05 15.10
C ILE A 486 12.61 -23.85 16.44
N GLU A 487 12.06 -23.08 17.38
CA GLU A 487 12.75 -22.82 18.66
C GLU A 487 13.06 -24.09 19.43
N PRO A 488 12.17 -25.10 19.50
CA PRO A 488 12.48 -26.37 20.16
C PRO A 488 13.67 -27.11 19.52
N LEU A 489 13.87 -26.98 18.21
CA LEU A 489 14.99 -27.59 17.49
C LEU A 489 16.31 -26.87 17.73
N ILE A 490 16.27 -25.58 18.04
CA ILE A 490 17.44 -24.79 18.43
C ILE A 490 17.81 -25.09 19.89
N LYS A 491 16.80 -25.07 20.80
CA LYS A 491 16.95 -25.40 22.21
C LYS A 491 15.71 -26.14 22.71
N GLN A 492 15.89 -27.36 23.18
CA GLN A 492 14.80 -28.24 23.60
C GLN A 492 13.90 -27.63 24.69
N GLU A 493 14.46 -26.85 25.61
CA GLU A 493 13.72 -26.14 26.68
C GLU A 493 12.65 -25.15 26.17
N MET A 494 12.69 -24.79 24.89
CA MET A 494 11.70 -23.91 24.26
C MET A 494 10.40 -24.62 23.89
N HIS A 495 10.36 -25.96 23.96
CA HIS A 495 9.14 -26.76 23.82
C HIS A 495 8.03 -26.26 24.76
N ASP A 496 8.36 -26.04 26.04
CA ASP A 496 7.41 -25.63 27.08
C ASP A 496 7.01 -24.15 27.02
N LYS A 497 7.62 -23.39 26.10
CA LYS A 497 7.33 -21.96 25.93
C LYS A 497 6.38 -21.77 24.77
N GLU A 498 5.33 -21.00 25.02
CA GLU A 498 4.41 -20.60 23.95
C GLU A 498 5.13 -19.69 22.94
N PRO A 499 4.84 -19.83 21.63
CA PRO A 499 5.27 -18.88 20.61
C PRO A 499 4.70 -17.48 20.88
N VAL A 500 5.33 -16.45 20.32
CA VAL A 500 4.82 -15.09 20.46
C VAL A 500 3.63 -14.90 19.54
N GLN A 501 2.46 -14.54 20.10
CA GLN A 501 1.31 -14.22 19.28
C GLN A 501 1.51 -12.87 18.56
N LEU A 502 1.19 -12.82 17.26
CA LEU A 502 1.22 -11.58 16.50
C LEU A 502 0.21 -10.55 17.05
N MET A 503 0.58 -9.27 16.96
CA MET A 503 -0.35 -8.18 17.26
C MET A 503 -1.45 -8.14 16.21
N GLN A 504 -2.68 -7.98 16.69
CA GLN A 504 -3.84 -7.87 15.82
C GLN A 504 -3.94 -6.44 15.30
N TYR A 505 -3.74 -6.25 13.99
CA TYR A 505 -3.74 -4.93 13.36
C TYR A 505 -5.02 -4.15 13.68
N SER A 506 -6.19 -4.78 13.60
CA SER A 506 -7.47 -4.12 13.89
C SER A 506 -7.58 -3.57 15.32
N ALA A 507 -6.80 -4.10 16.26
CA ALA A 507 -6.78 -3.63 17.66
C ALA A 507 -5.79 -2.49 17.90
N VAL A 508 -4.84 -2.28 16.97
CA VAL A 508 -3.74 -1.32 17.13
C VAL A 508 -3.63 -0.31 15.99
N LYS A 509 -4.53 -0.36 14.99
CA LYS A 509 -4.52 0.51 13.79
C LYS A 509 -4.49 2.02 14.09
N ASP A 510 -5.02 2.43 15.24
CA ASP A 510 -5.12 3.84 15.65
C ASP A 510 -3.94 4.26 16.58
N GLN A 511 -3.00 3.35 16.86
CA GLN A 511 -1.84 3.62 17.69
C GLN A 511 -0.70 4.23 16.88
N SER A 512 0.05 5.14 17.52
CA SER A 512 1.30 5.64 16.96
C SER A 512 2.38 4.55 16.94
N PHE A 513 3.38 4.68 16.06
CA PHE A 513 4.51 3.74 16.01
C PHE A 513 5.23 3.57 17.36
N GLY A 514 5.34 4.64 18.16
CA GLY A 514 5.91 4.55 19.51
C GLY A 514 5.11 3.63 20.43
N GLN A 515 3.78 3.77 20.44
CA GLN A 515 2.89 2.91 21.21
C GLN A 515 2.92 1.46 20.71
N LEU A 516 2.94 1.26 19.39
CA LEU A 516 3.13 -0.08 18.80
C LEU A 516 4.43 -0.73 19.30
N GLN A 517 5.51 0.04 19.37
CA GLN A 517 6.79 -0.46 19.87
C GLN A 517 6.74 -0.81 21.38
N GLU A 518 6.05 -0.02 22.20
CA GLU A 518 5.86 -0.35 23.62
C GLU A 518 5.09 -1.66 23.81
N VAL A 519 4.01 -1.85 23.06
CA VAL A 519 3.24 -3.10 23.06
C VAL A 519 4.13 -4.26 22.61
N TRP A 520 4.95 -4.06 21.58
CA TRP A 520 5.90 -5.05 21.07
C TRP A 520 6.92 -5.49 22.12
N GLU A 521 7.58 -4.55 22.80
CA GLU A 521 8.56 -4.86 23.85
C GLU A 521 7.94 -5.67 25.00
N GLY A 522 6.66 -5.41 25.31
CA GLY A 522 5.90 -6.20 26.28
C GLY A 522 5.72 -7.66 25.85
N LEU A 523 5.52 -7.91 24.55
CA LEU A 523 5.28 -9.24 23.98
C LEU A 523 6.57 -10.05 23.75
N THR A 524 7.67 -9.40 23.37
CA THR A 524 8.90 -10.08 22.91
C THR A 524 10.05 -10.10 23.90
N SER A 525 9.74 -10.02 25.20
CA SER A 525 10.76 -10.06 26.24
C SER A 525 11.76 -11.22 26.03
N PRO A 526 13.09 -10.98 26.09
CA PRO A 526 14.10 -12.02 25.92
C PRO A 526 13.86 -13.25 26.82
N VAL A 527 13.94 -14.44 26.24
CA VAL A 527 13.68 -15.73 26.89
C VAL A 527 14.90 -16.65 26.74
N HIS A 528 15.25 -17.40 27.80
CA HIS A 528 16.18 -18.53 27.80
C HIS A 528 17.41 -18.41 26.88
N GLY A 529 18.22 -17.37 27.07
CA GLY A 529 19.46 -17.19 26.32
C GLY A 529 19.27 -16.98 24.81
N PHE A 530 18.08 -16.60 24.36
CA PHE A 530 17.87 -16.00 23.05
C PHE A 530 17.83 -14.47 23.16
N PRO A 531 18.49 -13.74 22.24
CA PRO A 531 18.43 -12.28 22.21
C PRO A 531 17.05 -11.75 21.78
N TYR A 532 16.30 -12.54 21.00
CA TYR A 532 14.93 -12.30 20.55
C TYR A 532 14.23 -13.65 20.29
N ARG A 533 12.89 -13.67 20.16
CA ARG A 533 12.12 -14.88 19.85
C ARG A 533 12.12 -15.18 18.36
N HIS A 534 12.14 -16.45 17.98
CA HIS A 534 12.11 -16.89 16.59
C HIS A 534 10.71 -17.30 16.14
N ASP A 535 9.93 -17.97 17.00
CA ASP A 535 8.60 -18.51 16.65
C ASP A 535 7.49 -17.50 16.95
N TYR A 536 6.73 -17.13 15.92
CA TYR A 536 5.56 -16.24 15.99
C TYR A 536 4.32 -16.93 15.42
N VAL A 537 3.20 -16.76 16.12
CA VAL A 537 1.96 -17.45 15.80
C VAL A 537 0.83 -16.48 15.47
N MET A 538 0.11 -16.77 14.39
CA MET A 538 -1.13 -16.06 14.05
C MET A 538 -2.26 -16.44 15.00
N ARG A 539 -3.21 -15.53 15.21
CA ARG A 539 -4.37 -15.79 16.05
C ARG A 539 -5.36 -16.71 15.33
N ARG A 540 -5.73 -17.82 15.99
CA ARG A 540 -6.80 -18.72 15.52
C ARG A 540 -8.15 -18.01 15.51
N ARG A 541 -8.94 -18.16 14.44
CA ARG A 541 -10.30 -17.59 14.36
C ARG A 541 -11.28 -18.49 15.13
N LYS A 542 -12.30 -17.90 15.78
CA LYS A 542 -13.32 -18.66 16.55
C LYS A 542 -14.04 -19.74 15.73
N ARG A 543 -14.18 -19.53 14.40
CA ARG A 543 -14.84 -20.47 13.46
C ARG A 543 -13.99 -21.70 13.10
N GLU A 544 -12.70 -21.70 13.45
CA GLU A 544 -11.75 -22.76 13.12
C GLU A 544 -11.63 -23.81 14.24
N GLN A 545 -12.51 -23.80 15.25
CA GLN A 545 -12.54 -24.77 16.34
C GLN A 545 -13.46 -25.97 16.04
N GLY A 546 -13.02 -27.19 16.36
CA GLY A 546 -13.83 -28.41 16.28
C GLY A 546 -13.74 -29.15 14.94
N MET A 547 -14.81 -29.85 14.52
CA MET A 547 -14.84 -30.70 13.30
C MET A 547 -14.52 -29.96 11.98
N MET A 548 -14.45 -28.63 11.98
CA MET A 548 -14.13 -27.82 10.80
C MET A 548 -12.62 -27.55 10.63
N GLU A 549 -11.77 -27.98 11.57
CA GLU A 549 -10.32 -27.75 11.55
C GLU A 549 -9.65 -28.29 10.28
N VAL A 550 -9.99 -29.52 9.88
CA VAL A 550 -9.46 -30.15 8.65
C VAL A 550 -9.89 -29.38 7.39
N ALA A 551 -11.10 -28.81 7.39
CA ALA A 551 -11.61 -28.05 6.26
C ALA A 551 -10.90 -26.69 6.09
N PHE A 552 -10.41 -26.10 7.18
CA PHE A 552 -9.69 -24.82 7.15
C PHE A 552 -8.16 -24.97 7.08
N ALA A 553 -7.60 -26.15 7.31
CA ALA A 553 -6.16 -26.38 7.30
C ALA A 553 -5.49 -25.90 6.00
N ALA A 554 -6.04 -26.25 4.83
CA ALA A 554 -5.51 -25.81 3.54
C ALA A 554 -5.60 -24.28 3.35
N ALA A 555 -6.73 -23.67 3.74
CA ALA A 555 -6.93 -22.22 3.63
C ALA A 555 -6.01 -21.45 4.60
N SER A 556 -5.66 -22.04 5.74
CA SER A 556 -4.75 -21.42 6.69
C SER A 556 -3.33 -21.28 6.14
N HIS A 557 -2.91 -22.20 5.25
CA HIS A 557 -1.58 -22.16 4.63
C HIS A 557 -1.39 -21.01 3.65
N SER A 558 -2.45 -20.57 2.95
CA SER A 558 -2.39 -19.41 2.06
C SER A 558 -2.78 -18.09 2.75
N SER A 559 -3.33 -18.14 3.97
CA SER A 559 -3.86 -16.97 4.68
C SER A 559 -2.85 -15.86 4.98
N TYR A 560 -1.55 -16.18 4.99
CA TYR A 560 -0.49 -15.21 5.28
C TYR A 560 -0.42 -14.06 4.26
N TRP A 561 -0.72 -14.34 2.98
CA TRP A 561 -0.71 -13.34 1.91
C TRP A 561 -1.78 -12.26 2.08
N MET A 562 -2.82 -12.52 2.87
CA MET A 562 -3.96 -11.63 3.08
C MET A 562 -4.05 -11.15 4.55
N SER A 563 -2.95 -11.24 5.29
CA SER A 563 -2.94 -10.96 6.72
C SER A 563 -2.28 -9.63 7.05
N ASP A 564 -3.09 -8.66 7.48
CA ASP A 564 -2.60 -7.38 8.02
C ASP A 564 -1.65 -7.59 9.20
N ASP A 565 -1.88 -8.63 10.03
CA ASP A 565 -1.05 -8.92 11.21
C ASP A 565 0.39 -9.34 10.80
N VAL A 566 0.51 -10.08 9.69
CA VAL A 566 1.81 -10.50 9.13
C VAL A 566 2.54 -9.29 8.53
N VAL A 567 1.80 -8.43 7.82
CA VAL A 567 2.36 -7.20 7.24
C VAL A 567 2.79 -6.22 8.32
N LEU A 568 1.96 -5.99 9.33
CA LEU A 568 2.27 -5.15 10.50
C LEU A 568 3.55 -5.63 11.18
N PHE A 569 3.63 -6.92 11.51
CA PHE A 569 4.81 -7.51 12.11
C PHE A 569 6.05 -7.27 11.24
N THR A 570 5.95 -7.55 9.93
CA THR A 570 7.07 -7.39 9.00
C THR A 570 7.54 -5.95 8.97
N LEU A 571 6.64 -4.98 8.75
CA LEU A 571 6.94 -3.54 8.73
C LEU A 571 7.58 -3.06 10.03
N MET A 572 7.11 -3.54 11.18
CA MET A 572 7.73 -3.22 12.46
C MET A 572 9.19 -3.69 12.54
N GLN A 573 9.49 -4.90 12.04
CA GLN A 573 10.86 -5.39 12.01
C GLN A 573 11.74 -4.60 11.03
N LEU A 574 11.18 -4.10 9.91
CA LEU A 574 11.90 -3.25 8.95
C LEU A 574 12.21 -1.84 9.51
N CYS A 575 11.41 -1.37 10.47
CA CYS A 575 11.57 -0.04 11.08
C CYS A 575 12.67 0.02 12.17
N GLU A 576 13.59 -0.93 12.19
CA GLU A 576 14.66 -1.03 13.20
C GLU A 576 15.44 0.27 13.44
N PRO A 577 15.83 1.06 12.41
CA PRO A 577 16.54 2.33 12.65
C PRO A 577 15.76 3.32 13.51
N VAL A 578 14.42 3.24 13.51
CA VAL A 578 13.55 4.04 14.37
C VAL A 578 13.38 3.38 15.74
N VAL A 579 13.30 2.05 15.78
CA VAL A 579 13.24 1.28 17.04
C VAL A 579 14.48 1.56 17.90
N ASP A 580 15.68 1.59 17.32
CA ASP A 580 16.93 1.91 18.02
C ASP A 580 16.89 3.31 18.68
N ILE A 581 16.19 4.26 18.06
CA ILE A 581 15.97 5.59 18.64
C ILE A 581 15.02 5.48 19.83
N LEU A 582 13.87 4.82 19.66
CA LEU A 582 12.88 4.65 20.73
C LEU A 582 13.44 3.88 21.92
N HIS A 583 14.26 2.84 21.68
CA HIS A 583 14.92 2.07 22.73
C HIS A 583 15.79 2.91 23.65
N ARG A 584 16.42 3.99 23.14
CA ARG A 584 17.19 4.91 23.99
C ARG A 584 16.28 5.64 24.98
N TYR A 585 15.09 6.06 24.55
CA TYR A 585 14.09 6.72 25.40
C TYR A 585 13.50 5.75 26.42
N MET A 586 13.11 4.56 25.95
CA MET A 586 12.55 3.50 26.82
C MET A 586 13.57 3.06 27.88
N SER A 587 14.85 2.91 27.51
CA SER A 587 15.92 2.54 28.43
C SER A 587 16.21 3.63 29.47
N ALA A 588 16.03 4.90 29.10
CA ALA A 588 16.18 6.04 29.99
C ALA A 588 14.91 6.37 30.78
N MET A 589 13.82 5.62 30.58
CA MET A 589 12.53 5.84 31.25
C MET A 589 11.98 7.26 31.04
N VAL A 590 12.23 7.83 29.86
CA VAL A 590 11.68 9.13 29.45
C VAL A 590 10.51 8.92 28.48
N PRO A 591 9.53 9.84 28.44
CA PRO A 591 8.41 9.75 27.51
C PRO A 591 8.88 9.62 26.06
N LEU A 592 8.21 8.76 25.28
CA LEU A 592 8.56 8.58 23.88
C LEU A 592 8.40 9.89 23.08
N PRO A 593 9.32 10.15 22.14
CA PRO A 593 9.29 11.37 21.36
C PRO A 593 8.19 11.30 20.29
N LYS A 594 7.64 12.46 19.94
CA LYS A 594 6.80 12.58 18.75
C LYS A 594 7.66 12.38 17.50
N LEU A 595 7.36 11.35 16.72
CA LEU A 595 8.04 11.07 15.45
C LEU A 595 7.41 11.88 14.33
N VAL A 596 8.22 12.63 13.60
CA VAL A 596 7.77 13.43 12.44
C VAL A 596 8.70 13.17 11.25
N ARG A 597 8.11 13.06 10.05
CA ARG A 597 8.91 13.04 8.82
C ARG A 597 9.56 14.40 8.61
N SER A 598 10.74 14.43 8.01
CA SER A 598 11.37 15.67 7.54
C SER A 598 10.71 16.19 6.25
N ILE A 599 9.42 16.53 6.32
CA ILE A 599 8.64 17.12 5.21
C ILE A 599 8.79 18.63 5.21
N VAL A 600 8.96 19.22 4.03
CA VAL A 600 8.83 20.67 3.84
C VAL A 600 7.45 20.92 3.28
N GLU A 601 6.66 21.74 3.97
CA GLU A 601 5.31 22.08 3.54
C GLU A 601 5.35 22.83 2.21
N LEU A 602 4.48 22.40 1.29
CA LEU A 602 4.21 23.15 0.08
C LEU A 602 3.36 24.37 0.48
N THR A 603 3.79 25.58 0.15
CA THR A 603 3.05 26.80 0.47
C THR A 603 2.79 27.62 -0.79
N PRO A 604 1.82 28.55 -0.81
CA PRO A 604 1.62 29.45 -1.95
C PRO A 604 2.85 30.33 -2.26
N HIS A 605 3.75 30.52 -1.29
CA HIS A 605 5.00 31.26 -1.46
C HIS A 605 6.11 30.39 -2.10
N ALA A 606 5.90 29.07 -2.24
CA ALA A 606 6.87 28.18 -2.87
C ALA A 606 7.06 28.55 -4.34
N LYS A 607 8.33 28.53 -4.78
CA LYS A 607 8.69 28.75 -6.18
C LYS A 607 8.59 27.47 -6.98
N VAL A 608 7.39 27.24 -7.52
CA VAL A 608 7.13 26.13 -8.42
C VAL A 608 7.68 26.47 -9.80
N LEU A 609 8.61 25.63 -10.28
CA LEU A 609 9.27 25.74 -11.58
C LEU A 609 8.50 24.99 -12.68
N LEU A 610 7.82 23.90 -12.32
CA LEU A 610 6.98 23.13 -13.22
C LEU A 610 5.85 22.45 -12.43
N SER A 611 4.68 22.38 -13.06
CA SER A 611 3.57 21.52 -12.65
C SER A 611 3.09 20.72 -13.85
N ALA A 612 3.09 19.39 -13.76
CA ALA A 612 2.57 18.51 -14.79
C ALA A 612 2.00 17.22 -14.19
N THR A 613 1.24 16.46 -14.97
CA THR A 613 0.89 15.08 -14.61
C THR A 613 2.01 14.12 -15.03
N ALA A 614 2.26 13.10 -14.21
CA ALA A 614 3.18 12.03 -14.52
C ALA A 614 2.70 10.71 -13.90
N LEU A 615 3.03 9.59 -14.55
CA LEU A 615 2.83 8.26 -14.00
C LEU A 615 4.01 7.91 -13.10
N VAL A 616 3.81 7.96 -11.79
CA VAL A 616 4.85 7.74 -10.78
C VAL A 616 4.80 6.30 -10.29
N ARG A 617 5.93 5.61 -10.31
CA ARG A 617 6.04 4.21 -9.86
C ARG A 617 6.03 4.12 -8.33
N ASP A 618 5.11 3.32 -7.82
CA ASP A 618 5.09 2.85 -6.43
C ASP A 618 6.08 1.70 -6.26
N ARG A 619 6.98 1.82 -5.28
CA ARG A 619 8.07 0.85 -5.04
C ARG A 619 7.62 -0.39 -4.29
N CYS A 620 6.55 -0.27 -3.51
CA CYS A 620 5.96 -1.39 -2.78
C CYS A 620 5.18 -2.30 -3.71
N THR A 621 4.38 -1.78 -4.63
CA THR A 621 3.54 -2.58 -5.54
C THR A 621 4.13 -2.76 -6.94
N GLY A 622 5.06 -1.90 -7.35
CA GLY A 622 5.57 -1.82 -8.72
C GLY A 622 4.64 -1.08 -9.68
N LEU A 623 3.42 -0.70 -9.26
CA LEU A 623 2.45 -0.03 -10.13
C LEU A 623 2.82 1.43 -10.36
N SER A 624 2.58 1.94 -11.56
CA SER A 624 2.60 3.38 -11.80
C SER A 624 1.21 3.97 -11.60
N ARG A 625 1.13 5.06 -10.85
CA ARG A 625 -0.12 5.80 -10.61
C ARG A 625 0.02 7.21 -11.17
N GLU A 626 -1.08 7.76 -11.65
CA GLU A 626 -1.09 9.15 -12.06
C GLU A 626 -1.00 10.06 -10.85
N HIS A 627 -0.02 10.96 -10.88
CA HIS A 627 0.15 12.01 -9.90
C HIS A 627 0.31 13.35 -10.60
N ILE A 628 -0.11 14.41 -9.93
CA ILE A 628 0.34 15.75 -10.26
C ILE A 628 1.67 15.94 -9.56
N VAL A 629 2.69 16.32 -10.33
CA VAL A 629 4.03 16.51 -9.83
C VAL A 629 4.40 17.98 -9.94
N LEU A 630 4.77 18.56 -8.80
CA LEU A 630 5.27 19.93 -8.72
C LEU A 630 6.78 19.90 -8.48
N ILE A 631 7.53 20.64 -9.28
CA ILE A 631 8.97 20.83 -9.10
C ILE A 631 9.21 22.17 -8.42
N ASP A 632 9.90 22.17 -7.29
CA ASP A 632 10.56 23.37 -6.76
C ASP A 632 12.09 23.31 -7.00
N LYS A 633 12.84 24.28 -6.50
CA LYS A 633 14.30 24.33 -6.70
C LYS A 633 15.08 23.15 -6.09
N ASP A 634 14.53 22.47 -5.08
CA ASP A 634 15.22 21.48 -4.26
C ASP A 634 14.42 20.17 -4.08
N ARG A 635 13.20 20.05 -4.62
CA ARG A 635 12.21 19.00 -4.33
C ARG A 635 11.21 18.76 -5.46
N LEU A 636 10.70 17.53 -5.47
CA LEU A 636 9.49 17.11 -6.16
C LEU A 636 8.38 16.91 -5.12
N PHE A 637 7.17 17.38 -5.41
CA PHE A 637 5.97 17.09 -4.64
C PHE A 637 5.04 16.22 -5.48
N PHE A 638 4.47 15.19 -4.86
CA PHE A 638 3.57 14.25 -5.52
C PHE A 638 2.17 14.39 -4.92
N LEU A 639 1.22 14.74 -5.78
CA LEU A 639 -0.16 14.96 -5.40
C LEU A 639 -1.04 13.90 -6.03
N SER A 640 -1.89 13.26 -5.23
CA SER A 640 -2.77 12.20 -5.71
C SER A 640 -4.03 12.76 -6.36
N ARG A 641 -4.46 13.97 -5.99
CA ARG A 641 -5.70 14.58 -6.52
C ARG A 641 -5.53 16.05 -6.88
N LEU A 642 -6.12 16.44 -8.00
CA LEU A 642 -6.14 17.83 -8.43
C LEU A 642 -6.89 18.75 -7.44
N SER A 643 -7.90 18.24 -6.74
CA SER A 643 -8.67 19.01 -5.76
C SER A 643 -7.87 19.49 -4.56
N GLU A 644 -6.68 18.93 -4.33
CA GLU A 644 -5.79 19.34 -3.23
C GLU A 644 -5.12 20.67 -3.55
N VAL A 645 -4.81 20.95 -4.83
CA VAL A 645 -4.14 22.18 -5.24
C VAL A 645 -5.00 23.10 -6.11
N ALA A 646 -5.85 22.59 -7.00
CA ALA A 646 -6.53 23.46 -7.95
C ALA A 646 -7.68 24.26 -7.31
N CYS A 647 -7.58 25.59 -7.40
CA CYS A 647 -8.57 26.53 -6.86
C CYS A 647 -9.38 27.18 -7.98
N ARG A 648 -10.67 27.47 -7.74
CA ARG A 648 -11.51 28.19 -8.71
C ARG A 648 -11.23 29.69 -8.67
N ARG A 649 -10.80 30.26 -9.79
CA ARG A 649 -10.49 31.69 -9.93
C ARG A 649 -11.77 32.50 -10.17
N LYS A 650 -12.03 33.52 -9.35
CA LYS A 650 -13.15 34.45 -9.49
C LYS A 650 -12.83 35.55 -10.48
N TRP A 651 -11.73 36.24 -10.23
CA TRP A 651 -11.24 37.34 -11.04
C TRP A 651 -9.73 37.48 -10.84
N ARG A 652 -9.07 38.14 -11.81
CA ARG A 652 -7.64 38.47 -11.77
C ARG A 652 -7.50 39.93 -12.17
N LEU A 653 -6.82 40.70 -11.34
CA LEU A 653 -6.57 42.13 -11.52
C LEU A 653 -5.12 42.33 -11.92
N LYS A 654 -4.85 42.97 -13.06
CA LYS A 654 -3.48 43.41 -13.41
C LYS A 654 -3.11 44.65 -12.63
N LEU A 655 -1.98 44.61 -11.94
CA LEU A 655 -1.42 45.75 -11.24
C LEU A 655 -0.63 46.57 -12.25
N THR A 656 -1.01 47.84 -12.36
CA THR A 656 -0.39 48.83 -13.27
C THR A 656 -0.06 50.09 -12.48
N ALA A 657 0.72 51.00 -13.05
CA ALA A 657 1.12 52.26 -12.38
C ALA A 657 -0.06 53.14 -11.90
N ILE A 658 -1.27 52.91 -12.43
CA ILE A 658 -2.50 53.62 -12.08
C ILE A 658 -3.34 52.91 -11.00
N THR A 659 -2.97 51.69 -10.62
CA THR A 659 -3.66 50.95 -9.56
C THR A 659 -3.30 51.53 -8.21
N ARG A 660 -4.28 51.75 -7.32
CA ARG A 660 -4.01 52.24 -5.97
C ARG A 660 -4.78 51.43 -4.93
N ALA A 661 -4.06 50.95 -3.91
CA ALA A 661 -4.66 50.37 -2.72
C ALA A 661 -4.68 51.43 -1.60
N MET A 662 -5.87 51.76 -1.11
CA MET A 662 -6.10 52.85 -0.16
C MET A 662 -6.92 52.37 1.04
N TYR A 663 -6.86 53.14 2.12
CA TYR A 663 -7.73 52.92 3.29
C TYR A 663 -9.21 53.05 2.91
N GLY A 664 -10.03 52.15 3.45
CA GLY A 664 -11.48 52.21 3.34
C GLY A 664 -12.10 53.10 4.40
N ASP A 665 -13.44 53.05 4.50
CA ASP A 665 -14.21 53.93 5.38
C ASP A 665 -14.14 53.52 6.87
N ASP A 666 -13.56 52.36 7.18
CA ASP A 666 -13.43 51.75 8.52
C ASP A 666 -11.96 51.35 8.74
N PRO A 667 -11.42 51.45 9.97
CA PRO A 667 -10.13 50.88 10.41
C PRO A 667 -9.78 49.45 9.95
N PHE A 668 -10.73 48.63 9.49
CA PHE A 668 -10.46 47.29 8.96
C PHE A 668 -10.62 47.17 7.43
N MET A 669 -11.11 48.22 6.77
CA MET A 669 -11.41 48.18 5.34
C MET A 669 -10.27 48.75 4.48
N MET A 670 -10.12 48.20 3.29
CA MET A 670 -9.28 48.75 2.22
C MET A 670 -10.02 48.73 0.88
N LYS A 671 -9.64 49.65 -0.01
CA LYS A 671 -10.21 49.81 -1.34
C LYS A 671 -9.09 49.72 -2.37
N ILE A 672 -9.31 48.92 -3.42
CA ILE A 672 -8.42 48.85 -4.58
C ILE A 672 -9.15 49.46 -5.76
N VAL A 673 -8.51 50.45 -6.39
CA VAL A 673 -9.07 51.20 -7.52
C VAL A 673 -8.16 51.01 -8.74
N THR A 674 -8.74 50.58 -9.86
CA THR A 674 -8.10 50.61 -11.18
C THR A 674 -8.69 51.74 -12.01
N SER A 675 -7.85 52.56 -12.65
CA SER A 675 -8.29 53.84 -13.25
C SER A 675 -9.11 53.64 -14.53
N ASP A 676 -10.42 53.83 -14.40
CA ASP A 676 -11.24 54.76 -15.20
C ASP A 676 -12.23 55.56 -14.30
N ALA A 677 -12.16 55.39 -12.98
CA ALA A 677 -13.08 56.01 -12.01
C ALA A 677 -12.59 57.36 -11.42
N SER A 678 -11.37 57.78 -11.73
CA SER A 678 -10.75 58.99 -11.11
C SER A 678 -10.97 60.28 -11.91
N ALA A 679 -11.74 60.28 -13.00
CA ALA A 679 -11.98 61.46 -13.83
C ALA A 679 -13.16 62.35 -13.35
N SER A 680 -13.80 62.06 -12.21
CA SER A 680 -14.92 62.85 -11.70
C SER A 680 -14.77 63.25 -10.22
N SER A 681 -13.78 64.10 -9.93
CA SER A 681 -13.81 64.86 -8.67
C SER A 681 -13.37 66.30 -8.87
N SER A 682 -14.28 67.13 -9.37
CA SER A 682 -14.30 68.56 -9.05
C SER A 682 -15.39 68.81 -7.98
N PRO A 683 -15.14 69.64 -6.95
CA PRO A 683 -16.10 69.84 -5.87
C PRO A 683 -17.08 70.95 -6.25
N SER A 684 -18.35 70.63 -6.51
CA SER A 684 -19.41 71.63 -6.43
C SER A 684 -20.74 71.07 -5.91
N ALA A 685 -21.31 71.88 -5.00
CA ALA A 685 -22.58 71.87 -4.30
C ALA A 685 -23.71 70.90 -4.70
N ALA A 686 -24.16 70.17 -3.66
CA ALA A 686 -25.55 69.92 -3.26
C ALA A 686 -26.57 69.37 -4.30
N SER A 687 -26.89 68.08 -4.15
CA SER A 687 -28.23 67.50 -4.40
C SER A 687 -28.37 66.16 -3.63
N PRO A 688 -29.55 65.84 -3.06
CA PRO A 688 -29.73 64.63 -2.24
C PRO A 688 -29.86 63.37 -3.11
N ALA A 689 -29.43 62.26 -2.53
CA ALA A 689 -29.19 60.96 -3.15
C ALA A 689 -30.37 60.39 -3.95
N SER A 690 -30.10 59.98 -5.20
CA SER A 690 -30.90 58.95 -5.88
C SER A 690 -30.14 57.62 -5.86
N ASN A 691 -30.77 56.61 -5.29
CA ASN A 691 -30.32 55.22 -5.19
C ASN A 691 -29.88 54.63 -6.53
N ASN A 692 -28.57 54.52 -6.74
CA ASN A 692 -27.99 53.58 -7.71
C ASN A 692 -26.77 52.91 -7.07
N ASN A 693 -27.02 51.77 -6.42
CA ASN A 693 -25.98 50.84 -5.95
C ASN A 693 -25.43 50.04 -7.14
N ALA A 694 -24.70 50.72 -8.03
CA ALA A 694 -23.82 50.05 -8.97
C ALA A 694 -22.38 50.17 -8.43
N ILE A 695 -21.75 49.03 -8.09
CA ILE A 695 -20.31 48.99 -7.84
C ILE A 695 -19.62 49.53 -9.10
N LEU A 696 -18.85 50.61 -8.97
CA LEU A 696 -18.04 51.17 -10.06
C LEU A 696 -17.16 50.05 -10.66
N PRO A 697 -17.12 49.86 -11.99
CA PRO A 697 -16.19 48.94 -12.62
C PRO A 697 -14.77 49.27 -12.16
N GLY A 698 -14.08 48.30 -11.54
CA GLY A 698 -12.70 48.49 -11.07
C GLY A 698 -12.53 49.00 -9.63
N LEU A 699 -13.60 49.07 -8.82
CA LEU A 699 -13.49 49.28 -7.36
C LEU A 699 -13.74 47.97 -6.60
N HIS A 700 -12.70 47.44 -5.96
CA HIS A 700 -12.81 46.29 -5.06
C HIS A 700 -12.67 46.75 -3.60
N VAL A 701 -13.61 46.32 -2.74
CA VAL A 701 -13.61 46.67 -1.31
C VAL A 701 -13.41 45.42 -0.48
N PHE A 702 -12.40 45.44 0.38
CA PHE A 702 -12.06 44.34 1.27
C PHE A 702 -12.08 44.77 2.74
N LYS A 703 -12.34 43.81 3.62
CA LYS A 703 -12.24 43.95 5.07
C LYS A 703 -11.30 42.87 5.62
N ALA A 704 -10.26 43.31 6.32
CA ALA A 704 -9.29 42.43 6.96
C ALA A 704 -9.74 42.02 8.36
N SER A 705 -9.08 41.00 8.91
CA SER A 705 -9.29 40.51 10.27
C SER A 705 -8.87 41.53 11.35
N SER A 706 -7.88 42.36 11.03
CA SER A 706 -7.29 43.33 11.94
C SER A 706 -6.66 44.51 11.19
N THR A 707 -6.43 45.62 11.90
CA THR A 707 -5.76 46.81 11.36
C THR A 707 -4.32 46.52 10.88
N PRO A 708 -3.49 45.73 11.60
CA PRO A 708 -2.17 45.32 11.10
C PRO A 708 -2.23 44.48 9.83
N ASP A 709 -3.16 43.53 9.75
CA ASP A 709 -3.32 42.65 8.58
C ASP A 709 -3.72 43.46 7.34
N ARG A 710 -4.69 44.38 7.48
CA ARG A 710 -5.03 45.36 6.43
C ARG A 710 -3.81 46.17 6.00
N ASN A 711 -3.02 46.69 6.95
CA ASN A 711 -1.85 47.51 6.64
C ASN A 711 -0.81 46.70 5.84
N ALA A 712 -0.55 45.46 6.23
CA ALA A 712 0.36 44.58 5.53
C ALA A 712 -0.09 44.26 4.10
N TRP A 713 -1.41 44.12 3.87
CA TRP A 713 -1.96 43.98 2.52
C TRP A 713 -1.81 45.26 1.69
N LEU A 714 -2.11 46.42 2.28
CA LEU A 714 -1.96 47.73 1.61
C LEU A 714 -0.51 48.00 1.22
N GLU A 715 0.43 47.74 2.14
CA GLU A 715 1.86 47.92 1.92
C GLU A 715 2.34 47.00 0.79
N ALA A 716 2.07 45.70 0.88
CA ALA A 716 2.49 44.74 -0.14
C ALA A 716 1.94 45.09 -1.54
N ILE A 717 0.64 45.43 -1.66
CA ILE A 717 0.06 45.77 -2.97
C ILE A 717 0.69 47.05 -3.54
N ASN A 718 0.88 48.08 -2.72
CA ASN A 718 1.43 49.36 -3.20
C ASN A 718 2.93 49.24 -3.55
N GLU A 719 3.70 48.43 -2.83
CA GLU A 719 5.09 48.10 -3.19
C GLU A 719 5.15 47.37 -4.55
N THR A 720 4.31 46.36 -4.75
CA THR A 720 4.21 45.65 -6.03
C THR A 720 3.85 46.59 -7.19
N VAL A 721 2.89 47.50 -6.98
CA VAL A 721 2.52 48.51 -7.99
C VAL A 721 3.69 49.46 -8.30
N ALA A 722 4.47 49.86 -7.29
CA ALA A 722 5.63 50.73 -7.48
C ALA A 722 6.72 50.04 -8.33
N ILE A 723 6.99 48.75 -8.07
CA ILE A 723 7.93 47.94 -8.85
C ILE A 723 7.45 47.81 -10.30
N ALA A 724 6.18 47.47 -10.51
CA ALA A 724 5.59 47.33 -11.85
C ALA A 724 5.65 48.65 -12.65
N ALA A 725 5.47 49.81 -11.99
CA ALA A 725 5.57 51.12 -12.62
C ALA A 725 7.00 51.49 -13.05
N ASP A 726 8.02 50.94 -12.40
CA ASP A 726 9.43 51.11 -12.79
C ASP A 726 9.84 50.15 -13.91
N GLU A 727 9.34 48.91 -13.93
CA GLU A 727 9.61 47.95 -15.03
C GLU A 727 9.01 48.40 -16.37
N GLU A 728 7.82 49.01 -16.38
CA GLU A 728 7.23 49.63 -17.59
C GLU A 728 8.11 50.75 -18.18
N ARG A 729 9.04 51.34 -17.40
CA ARG A 729 10.00 52.35 -17.88
C ARG A 729 11.27 51.76 -18.48
N PHE A 730 11.62 50.51 -18.16
CA PHE A 730 12.89 49.88 -18.55
C PHE A 730 12.77 48.68 -19.51
N GLY A 731 11.58 48.41 -20.03
CA GLY A 731 11.39 47.69 -21.31
C GLY A 731 12.01 46.29 -21.42
N GLY A 732 11.89 45.47 -20.37
CA GLY A 732 12.31 44.07 -20.41
C GLY A 732 11.16 43.13 -20.04
N GLU A 733 10.43 42.61 -21.03
CA GLU A 733 9.61 41.42 -20.82
C GLU A 733 10.54 40.20 -20.74
N VAL A 734 10.73 39.65 -19.53
CA VAL A 734 11.22 38.27 -19.39
C VAL A 734 10.01 37.37 -19.60
N PRO A 735 9.97 36.52 -20.64
CA PRO A 735 8.87 35.59 -20.83
C PRO A 735 8.84 34.63 -19.64
N ARG A 736 7.81 34.72 -18.81
CA ARG A 736 7.55 33.72 -17.78
C ARG A 736 6.70 32.62 -18.41
N ASP A 737 7.30 31.44 -18.47
CA ASP A 737 6.69 30.24 -19.01
C ASP A 737 5.66 29.69 -18.00
N THR A 738 4.48 30.32 -17.92
CA THR A 738 3.41 29.93 -16.97
C THR A 738 2.50 28.81 -17.49
N THR A 739 2.84 28.18 -18.62
CA THR A 739 2.16 26.98 -19.11
C THR A 739 2.46 25.83 -18.15
N ASN A 740 1.58 25.70 -17.17
CA ASN A 740 1.44 24.49 -16.37
C ASN A 740 0.95 23.39 -17.31
N LEU A 741 1.71 22.32 -17.48
CA LEU A 741 1.40 21.18 -18.35
C LEU A 741 0.22 20.33 -17.83
N VAL A 742 -0.45 20.75 -16.76
CA VAL A 742 -1.66 20.12 -16.26
C VAL A 742 -2.84 20.74 -16.99
N ASP A 743 -3.57 19.95 -17.78
CA ASP A 743 -4.85 20.36 -18.33
C ASP A 743 -5.87 20.54 -17.18
N LEU A 744 -6.22 21.79 -16.88
CA LEU A 744 -7.13 22.12 -15.78
C LEU A 744 -8.57 22.27 -16.30
N PRO A 745 -9.57 21.77 -15.54
CA PRO A 745 -10.97 22.05 -15.83
C PRO A 745 -11.25 23.57 -15.87
N THR A 746 -12.17 23.99 -16.74
CA THR A 746 -12.49 25.41 -16.95
C THR A 746 -12.77 26.16 -15.65
N GLY A 747 -12.00 27.22 -15.41
CA GLY A 747 -12.13 28.09 -14.23
C GLY A 747 -11.31 27.67 -13.01
N LYS A 748 -10.63 26.50 -13.04
CA LYS A 748 -9.63 26.12 -12.02
C LYS A 748 -8.23 26.60 -12.40
N SER A 749 -7.40 26.84 -11.39
CA SER A 749 -6.03 27.29 -11.56
C SER A 749 -5.11 26.87 -10.40
N ILE A 750 -3.82 26.73 -10.70
CA ILE A 750 -2.72 26.52 -9.75
C ILE A 750 -1.70 27.68 -9.80
N ASP A 751 -2.02 28.76 -10.51
CA ASP A 751 -1.16 29.93 -10.70
C ASP A 751 -0.95 30.77 -9.43
N TYR A 752 -1.39 30.34 -8.25
CA TYR A 752 -1.21 31.04 -6.98
C TYR A 752 0.15 30.77 -6.30
N PHE A 753 0.96 29.84 -6.82
CA PHE A 753 2.34 29.66 -6.37
C PHE A 753 3.19 30.88 -6.76
N ASN A 754 4.37 31.05 -6.13
CA ASN A 754 5.13 32.30 -6.19
C ASN A 754 4.36 33.53 -5.64
N ALA A 755 3.47 33.34 -4.67
CA ALA A 755 2.79 34.45 -4.02
C ALA A 755 3.79 35.33 -3.26
N ILE A 756 3.71 36.65 -3.44
CA ILE A 756 4.33 37.65 -2.54
C ILE A 756 3.59 37.63 -1.21
N LYS A 757 2.25 37.57 -1.28
CA LYS A 757 1.36 37.47 -0.13
C LYS A 757 0.10 36.71 -0.51
N ALA A 758 -0.35 35.81 0.35
CA ALA A 758 -1.62 35.10 0.18
C ALA A 758 -2.37 35.05 1.51
N GLY A 759 -3.71 35.06 1.48
CA GLY A 759 -4.52 35.01 2.70
C GLY A 759 -6.00 35.32 2.49
N PHE A 760 -6.78 35.14 3.54
CA PHE A 760 -8.23 35.40 3.52
C PHE A 760 -8.54 36.87 3.82
N LEU A 761 -9.42 37.46 3.01
CA LEU A 761 -10.04 38.75 3.27
C LEU A 761 -11.54 38.68 2.95
N LYS A 762 -12.34 39.51 3.62
CA LYS A 762 -13.77 39.63 3.32
C LYS A 762 -13.96 40.58 2.15
N GLU A 763 -14.45 40.09 1.02
CA GLU A 763 -14.83 40.90 -0.14
C GLU A 763 -16.27 41.39 0.00
N LYS A 764 -16.49 42.68 -0.27
CA LYS A 764 -17.83 43.24 -0.33
C LYS A 764 -18.45 42.96 -1.70
N THR A 765 -19.54 42.22 -1.74
CA THR A 765 -20.29 41.93 -2.98
C THR A 765 -21.73 42.42 -2.86
N ALA A 766 -22.22 43.08 -3.92
CA ALA A 766 -23.60 43.54 -4.02
C ALA A 766 -24.51 42.35 -4.37
N ASN A 767 -25.34 41.91 -3.42
CA ASN A 767 -26.34 40.85 -3.62
C ASN A 767 -27.74 41.47 -3.58
N GLY A 768 -28.17 42.06 -4.70
CA GLY A 768 -29.47 42.73 -4.79
C GLY A 768 -29.54 43.98 -3.92
N TRP A 769 -30.48 44.04 -2.97
CA TRP A 769 -30.67 45.20 -2.08
C TRP A 769 -29.73 45.24 -0.87
N TYR A 770 -29.00 44.15 -0.59
CA TYR A 770 -28.13 44.05 0.58
C TYR A 770 -26.66 43.86 0.18
N ASP A 771 -25.78 44.56 0.90
CA ASP A 771 -24.35 44.31 0.86
C ASP A 771 -24.05 43.04 1.67
N SER A 772 -23.29 42.11 1.07
CA SER A 772 -22.81 40.91 1.75
C SER A 772 -21.29 40.87 1.77
N TRP A 773 -20.73 40.37 2.86
CA TRP A 773 -19.30 40.13 3.01
C TRP A 773 -19.03 38.64 2.85
N ASN A 774 -18.21 38.28 1.88
CA ASN A 774 -17.84 36.91 1.62
C ASN A 774 -16.35 36.72 1.89
N ASP A 775 -15.99 35.65 2.59
CA ASP A 775 -14.58 35.27 2.72
C ASP A 775 -14.04 34.86 1.34
N ARG A 776 -12.88 35.43 1.00
CA ARG A 776 -12.19 35.22 -0.27
C ARG A 776 -10.72 35.00 0.00
N TRP A 777 -10.14 34.06 -0.75
CA TRP A 777 -8.71 33.84 -0.71
C TRP A 777 -8.05 34.69 -1.80
N LEU A 778 -7.23 35.65 -1.37
CA LEU A 778 -6.51 36.56 -2.25
C LEU A 778 -5.05 36.13 -2.35
N VAL A 779 -4.49 36.32 -3.53
CA VAL A 779 -3.09 36.01 -3.84
C VAL A 779 -2.51 37.18 -4.62
N LEU A 780 -1.53 37.83 -4.02
CA LEU A 780 -0.72 38.87 -4.63
C LEU A 780 0.54 38.25 -5.26
N GLN A 781 0.71 38.48 -6.54
CA GLN A 781 1.91 38.16 -7.31
C GLN A 781 2.54 39.45 -7.85
N GLU A 782 3.66 39.35 -8.54
CA GLU A 782 4.48 40.49 -8.98
C GLU A 782 3.76 41.49 -9.88
N ASP A 783 2.79 41.05 -10.68
CA ASP A 783 2.09 41.86 -11.67
C ASP A 783 0.56 41.76 -11.58
N HIS A 784 0.04 40.93 -10.67
CA HIS A 784 -1.39 40.67 -10.54
C HIS A 784 -1.84 40.41 -9.10
N LEU A 785 -3.08 40.79 -8.80
CA LEU A 785 -3.83 40.36 -7.63
C LEU A 785 -4.98 39.45 -8.08
N THR A 786 -5.00 38.21 -7.59
CA THR A 786 -5.99 37.21 -7.98
C THR A 786 -6.87 36.81 -6.81
N CYS A 787 -8.17 36.64 -7.06
CA CYS A 787 -9.14 36.16 -6.09
C CYS A 787 -9.64 34.77 -6.44
N TYR A 788 -9.68 33.91 -5.43
CA TYR A 788 -10.15 32.55 -5.52
C TYR A 788 -11.33 32.31 -4.57
N GLU A 789 -12.15 31.32 -4.93
CA GLU A 789 -13.27 30.89 -4.08
C GLU A 789 -12.80 30.34 -2.73
N ASN A 790 -11.72 29.55 -2.73
CA ASN A 790 -11.17 28.87 -1.55
C ASN A 790 -9.64 28.86 -1.61
N SER A 791 -8.98 28.52 -0.50
CA SER A 791 -7.54 28.23 -0.46
C SER A 791 -7.24 26.78 -0.86
N PRO A 792 -6.05 26.47 -1.41
CA PRO A 792 -5.62 25.12 -1.68
C PRO A 792 -5.40 24.34 -0.38
N LYS A 793 -5.58 23.02 -0.43
CA LYS A 793 -5.25 22.09 0.65
C LYS A 793 -3.84 21.56 0.43
N LEU A 794 -2.88 22.16 1.11
CA LEU A 794 -1.45 21.85 0.92
C LEU A 794 -0.93 20.81 1.93
N ASP A 795 -1.82 20.05 2.56
CA ASP A 795 -1.50 18.97 3.50
C ASP A 795 -0.94 17.77 2.71
N PHE A 796 0.39 17.62 2.57
CA PHE A 796 0.96 16.64 1.63
C PHE A 796 1.86 15.55 2.21
N VAL A 797 1.67 14.32 1.66
CA VAL A 797 2.29 13.06 2.11
C VAL A 797 3.37 12.52 1.14
N GLY A 798 3.58 13.10 -0.04
CA GLY A 798 4.62 12.67 -0.99
C GLY A 798 5.60 13.79 -1.39
N GLN A 799 6.88 13.64 -1.04
CA GLN A 799 7.96 14.53 -1.54
C GLN A 799 9.25 13.75 -1.80
N PHE A 800 10.07 14.23 -2.73
CA PHE A 800 11.39 13.66 -3.02
C PHE A 800 12.44 14.78 -3.19
N PRO A 801 13.63 14.67 -2.57
CA PRO A 801 14.65 15.72 -2.67
C PRO A 801 15.36 15.72 -4.03
N LEU A 802 15.63 16.90 -4.59
CA LEU A 802 16.44 17.13 -5.79
C LEU A 802 17.86 17.63 -5.48
N ARG A 803 18.18 17.83 -4.20
CA ARG A 803 19.52 18.25 -3.80
C ARG A 803 20.54 17.12 -3.96
N LYS A 804 21.56 17.35 -4.79
CA LYS A 804 22.67 16.41 -5.07
C LYS A 804 22.14 15.08 -5.63
N THR A 805 21.24 15.16 -6.61
CA THR A 805 20.62 13.98 -7.24
C THR A 805 21.08 13.80 -8.67
N LYS A 806 20.95 12.57 -9.17
CA LYS A 806 21.17 12.22 -10.58
C LYS A 806 19.82 11.97 -11.24
N ALA A 807 19.51 12.68 -12.31
CA ALA A 807 18.32 12.42 -13.12
C ALA A 807 18.74 11.68 -14.39
N CYS A 808 18.40 10.39 -14.45
CA CYS A 808 18.55 9.55 -15.63
C CYS A 808 17.31 9.69 -16.51
N CYS A 809 17.48 10.20 -17.72
CA CYS A 809 16.41 10.56 -18.65
C CYS A 809 16.46 9.63 -19.86
N TYR A 810 15.43 8.80 -20.02
CA TYR A 810 15.29 7.81 -21.10
C TYR A 810 14.32 8.31 -22.16
N GLU A 811 14.86 8.79 -23.28
CA GLU A 811 14.08 9.55 -24.28
C GLU A 811 12.99 8.70 -24.96
N ARG A 812 13.27 7.44 -25.33
CA ARG A 812 12.30 6.59 -26.05
C ARG A 812 11.05 6.21 -25.25
N GLU A 813 11.14 6.16 -23.92
CA GLU A 813 10.01 5.78 -23.04
C GLU A 813 9.38 6.97 -22.31
N TYR A 814 9.90 8.18 -22.54
CA TYR A 814 9.55 9.36 -21.76
C TYR A 814 9.68 9.11 -20.24
N LEU A 815 10.70 8.34 -19.83
CA LEU A 815 10.93 7.93 -18.45
C LEU A 815 12.04 8.79 -17.81
N ILE A 816 11.75 9.33 -16.64
CA ILE A 816 12.70 10.10 -15.84
C ILE A 816 12.85 9.40 -14.49
N ARG A 817 14.08 8.99 -14.18
CA ARG A 817 14.46 8.42 -12.88
C ARG A 817 15.36 9.40 -12.15
N VAL A 818 14.93 9.86 -10.98
CA VAL A 818 15.74 10.73 -10.12
C VAL A 818 16.26 9.92 -8.94
N VAL A 819 17.58 9.81 -8.81
CA VAL A 819 18.25 9.07 -7.75
C VAL A 819 18.96 10.04 -6.81
N ALA A 820 18.60 9.98 -5.53
CA ALA A 820 19.22 10.73 -4.46
C ALA A 820 20.58 10.15 -4.06
N ARG A 821 21.41 10.96 -3.39
CA ARG A 821 22.78 10.58 -2.97
C ARG A 821 22.89 9.26 -2.20
N ARG A 822 21.86 8.88 -1.45
CA ARG A 822 21.79 7.63 -0.66
C ARG A 822 21.03 6.51 -1.38
N GLY A 823 20.94 6.58 -2.70
CA GLY A 823 20.27 5.58 -3.52
C GLY A 823 18.75 5.50 -3.35
N ALA A 824 18.08 6.44 -2.66
CA ALA A 824 16.62 6.52 -2.79
C ALA A 824 16.29 7.02 -4.21
N ALA A 825 15.37 6.37 -4.92
CA ALA A 825 14.99 6.79 -6.28
C ALA A 825 13.49 7.05 -6.40
N CYS A 826 13.14 7.93 -7.33
CA CYS A 826 11.80 8.15 -7.82
C CYS A 826 11.79 7.98 -9.34
N GLU A 827 10.78 7.28 -9.85
CA GLU A 827 10.60 7.05 -11.28
C GLU A 827 9.26 7.62 -11.72
N MET A 828 9.28 8.38 -12.81
CA MET A 828 8.08 8.95 -13.40
C MET A 828 8.13 8.86 -14.92
N ARG A 829 7.01 8.46 -15.53
CA ARG A 829 6.80 8.55 -16.97
C ARG A 829 5.92 9.74 -17.32
N VAL A 830 6.28 10.42 -18.39
CA VAL A 830 5.56 11.59 -18.89
C VAL A 830 4.91 11.29 -20.25
N GLN A 831 4.01 12.16 -20.70
CA GLN A 831 3.05 11.82 -21.75
C GLN A 831 3.66 11.72 -23.16
N ASN A 832 4.58 12.61 -23.52
CA ASN A 832 5.11 12.76 -24.87
C ASN A 832 6.49 13.44 -24.86
N GLN A 833 7.14 13.50 -26.03
CA GLN A 833 8.48 14.07 -26.20
C GLN A 833 8.55 15.55 -25.78
N GLU A 834 7.55 16.36 -26.13
CA GLU A 834 7.53 17.80 -25.78
C GLU A 834 7.49 17.99 -24.26
N SER A 835 6.62 17.24 -23.57
CA SER A 835 6.55 17.23 -22.11
C SER A 835 7.87 16.74 -21.51
N PHE A 836 8.44 15.66 -22.05
CA PHE A 836 9.72 15.12 -21.62
C PHE A 836 10.86 16.14 -21.73
N ASP A 837 11.02 16.80 -22.88
CA ASP A 837 12.05 17.80 -23.09
C ASP A 837 11.92 18.96 -22.11
N ARG A 838 10.68 19.40 -21.82
CA ARG A 838 10.39 20.44 -20.83
C ARG A 838 10.74 20.01 -19.41
N TRP A 839 10.41 18.78 -19.02
CA TRP A 839 10.81 18.20 -17.74
C TRP A 839 12.34 18.18 -17.58
N VAL A 840 13.06 17.72 -18.60
CA VAL A 840 14.52 17.66 -18.61
C VAL A 840 15.14 19.07 -18.56
N GLU A 841 14.58 20.03 -19.29
CA GLU A 841 15.03 21.42 -19.27
C GLU A 841 14.88 22.04 -17.87
N VAL A 842 13.73 21.84 -17.21
CA VAL A 842 13.50 22.36 -15.86
C VAL A 842 14.45 21.73 -14.85
N LEU A 843 14.66 20.40 -14.92
CA LEU A 843 15.62 19.71 -14.05
C LEU A 843 17.06 20.20 -14.28
N ALA A 844 17.45 20.47 -15.53
CA ALA A 844 18.77 21.00 -15.88
C ALA A 844 19.03 22.42 -15.34
N ARG A 845 17.96 23.20 -15.08
CA ARG A 845 18.08 24.53 -14.46
C ARG A 845 18.40 24.45 -12.95
N ILE A 846 18.27 23.28 -12.32
CA ILE A 846 18.55 23.08 -10.89
C ILE A 846 20.04 22.72 -10.70
N PRO A 847 20.86 23.60 -10.08
CA PRO A 847 22.32 23.41 -10.06
C PRO A 847 22.83 22.14 -9.38
N THR A 848 22.01 21.51 -8.53
CA THR A 848 22.38 20.32 -7.77
C THR A 848 21.91 19.01 -8.39
N VAL A 849 21.24 19.07 -9.56
CA VAL A 849 20.78 17.90 -10.31
C VAL A 849 21.77 17.64 -11.45
N GLU A 850 22.35 16.44 -11.47
CA GLU A 850 23.17 15.96 -12.59
C GLU A 850 22.25 15.25 -13.59
N ILE A 851 22.21 15.72 -14.86
CA ILE A 851 21.41 15.11 -15.92
C ILE A 851 22.25 14.06 -16.66
N ILE A 852 21.70 12.85 -16.79
CA ILE A 852 22.27 11.76 -17.57
C ILE A 852 21.22 11.36 -18.62
N ARG A 853 21.53 11.55 -19.90
CA ARG A 853 20.63 11.18 -21.01
C ARG A 853 21.00 9.81 -21.57
N HIS A 854 19.99 8.98 -21.77
CA HIS A 854 20.10 7.65 -22.36
C HIS A 854 19.14 7.52 -23.55
N GLU A 855 19.65 7.01 -24.68
CA GLU A 855 18.84 6.77 -25.89
C GLU A 855 18.03 5.46 -25.82
N ASP A 856 18.48 4.49 -25.00
CA ASP A 856 17.91 3.15 -24.89
C ASP A 856 17.57 2.78 -23.44
N LEU A 857 16.71 1.77 -23.29
CA LEU A 857 16.27 1.18 -22.03
C LEU A 857 17.42 0.74 -21.10
N LEU A 858 17.16 0.76 -19.79
CA LEU A 858 17.82 -0.15 -18.86
C LEU A 858 17.33 -1.57 -19.13
N GLU A 859 17.91 -2.22 -20.13
CA GLU A 859 17.66 -3.65 -20.39
C GLU A 859 17.91 -4.44 -19.10
N ASN A 860 17.00 -5.37 -18.76
CA ASN A 860 17.04 -6.20 -17.54
C ASN A 860 16.67 -5.49 -16.22
N SER A 861 16.03 -4.31 -16.29
CA SER A 861 15.54 -3.60 -15.11
C SER A 861 14.07 -3.85 -14.82
N PRO A 862 13.63 -3.97 -13.55
CA PRO A 862 12.22 -3.89 -13.17
C PRO A 862 11.50 -2.63 -13.72
N SER A 863 12.22 -1.54 -13.96
CA SER A 863 11.70 -0.30 -14.58
C SER A 863 11.40 -0.44 -16.07
N SER A 864 12.08 -1.37 -16.76
CA SER A 864 11.88 -1.67 -18.19
C SER A 864 10.70 -2.61 -18.47
N VAL A 865 10.23 -3.34 -17.46
CA VAL A 865 9.19 -4.39 -17.62
C VAL A 865 7.78 -3.81 -17.74
N LEU A 866 7.59 -2.57 -17.32
CA LEU A 866 6.28 -1.96 -17.12
C LEU A 866 5.95 -0.97 -18.24
N ILE A 867 5.75 -1.43 -19.47
CA ILE A 867 5.26 -0.55 -20.55
C ILE A 867 3.81 -0.17 -20.22
N MET A 868 3.43 1.09 -20.49
CA MET A 868 2.04 1.57 -20.35
C MET A 868 1.09 0.56 -20.99
N SER A 869 0.29 -0.15 -20.18
CA SER A 869 -0.77 -1.01 -20.70
C SER A 869 -1.75 -0.11 -21.46
N GLU A 870 -2.11 -0.46 -22.69
CA GLU A 870 -2.97 0.35 -23.58
C GLU A 870 -4.29 0.82 -22.93
N ASN A 871 -4.76 0.17 -21.86
CA ASN A 871 -5.92 0.61 -21.07
C ASN A 871 -5.74 1.99 -20.40
N SER A 872 -4.51 2.49 -20.22
CA SER A 872 -4.28 3.83 -19.68
C SER A 872 -4.41 4.95 -20.73
N ARG A 873 -4.56 4.61 -22.02
CA ARG A 873 -4.83 5.60 -23.08
C ARG A 873 -6.28 6.06 -23.10
N GLU A 874 -7.22 5.28 -22.56
CA GLU A 874 -8.65 5.62 -22.59
C GLU A 874 -9.05 6.72 -21.59
N SER A 875 -8.15 7.10 -20.67
CA SER A 875 -8.38 8.20 -19.70
C SER A 875 -7.80 9.55 -20.13
N PHE A 876 -7.11 9.64 -21.27
CA PHE A 876 -6.58 10.90 -21.77
C PHE A 876 -7.36 11.29 -23.02
N GLY A 877 -8.04 12.43 -22.94
CA GLY A 877 -9.16 12.81 -23.79
C GLY A 877 -8.92 12.72 -25.30
N GLU A 878 -10.03 12.53 -26.00
CA GLU A 878 -10.16 12.59 -27.45
C GLU A 878 -9.43 13.78 -28.07
N ALA A 879 -8.44 13.51 -28.92
CA ALA A 879 -8.28 14.12 -30.24
C ALA A 879 -7.11 13.47 -30.97
N GLN A 880 -7.40 12.88 -32.13
CA GLN A 880 -6.40 12.44 -33.10
C GLN A 880 -5.57 13.64 -33.57
N ASN A 881 -4.25 13.50 -33.59
CA ASN A 881 -3.42 14.07 -34.64
C ASN A 881 -2.20 13.16 -34.88
N ALA A 882 -2.13 12.62 -36.09
CA ALA A 882 -1.02 11.80 -36.57
C ALA A 882 0.17 12.71 -36.90
N GLY A 883 1.20 12.68 -36.07
CA GLY A 883 2.46 13.34 -36.35
C GLY A 883 3.52 12.89 -35.36
N GLN A 884 4.46 12.08 -35.83
CA GLN A 884 5.67 11.61 -35.13
C GLN A 884 5.44 10.72 -33.90
N ALA A 885 4.94 9.51 -34.13
CA ALA A 885 5.10 8.39 -33.22
C ALA A 885 6.06 7.36 -33.85
N GLY A 886 6.88 6.69 -33.03
CA GLY A 886 7.72 5.56 -33.47
C GLY A 886 6.92 4.46 -34.17
N GLU A 887 7.62 3.50 -34.77
CA GLU A 887 6.99 2.42 -35.55
C GLU A 887 5.94 1.67 -34.70
N TRP A 888 4.66 1.72 -35.11
CA TRP A 888 3.60 0.98 -34.43
C TRP A 888 3.28 -0.30 -35.21
N LEU A 889 3.18 -1.41 -34.48
CA LEU A 889 2.89 -2.74 -35.00
C LEU A 889 1.62 -3.27 -34.33
N LYS A 890 0.63 -3.67 -35.13
CA LYS A 890 -0.58 -4.36 -34.65
C LYS A 890 -0.69 -5.72 -35.32
N THR A 891 -0.78 -6.78 -34.54
CA THR A 891 -0.88 -8.15 -35.06
C THR A 891 -2.21 -8.80 -34.66
N LYS A 892 -2.76 -9.66 -35.51
CA LYS A 892 -3.97 -10.45 -35.22
C LYS A 892 -3.85 -11.84 -35.81
N ILE A 893 -4.05 -12.88 -35.00
CA ILE A 893 -4.11 -14.26 -35.51
C ILE A 893 -5.57 -14.57 -35.86
N GLU A 894 -5.88 -14.65 -37.16
CA GLU A 894 -7.25 -14.92 -37.66
C GLU A 894 -7.65 -16.40 -37.53
N GLY A 895 -6.66 -17.29 -37.50
CA GLY A 895 -6.91 -18.72 -37.41
C GLY A 895 -5.69 -19.55 -37.79
N TYR A 896 -5.94 -20.77 -38.25
CA TYR A 896 -4.90 -21.72 -38.63
C TYR A 896 -5.26 -22.47 -39.91
N GLN A 897 -4.24 -22.97 -40.60
CA GLN A 897 -4.34 -23.83 -41.78
C GLN A 897 -3.46 -25.06 -41.57
N ILE A 898 -3.93 -26.23 -42.01
CA ILE A 898 -3.10 -27.43 -42.06
C ILE A 898 -2.41 -27.45 -43.43
N LYS A 899 -1.09 -27.61 -43.43
CA LYS A 899 -0.23 -27.61 -44.62
C LYS A 899 0.71 -28.81 -44.59
N LEU A 900 1.28 -29.13 -45.75
CA LEU A 900 2.33 -30.13 -45.89
C LEU A 900 3.68 -29.42 -45.98
N ASP A 901 4.68 -29.92 -45.28
CA ASP A 901 6.07 -29.48 -45.43
C ASP A 901 6.77 -30.18 -46.62
N GLU A 902 8.04 -29.86 -46.84
CA GLU A 902 8.85 -30.44 -47.93
C GLU A 902 9.04 -31.97 -47.82
N SER A 903 8.70 -32.56 -46.68
CA SER A 903 8.75 -34.01 -46.42
C SER A 903 7.37 -34.66 -46.43
N ASP A 904 6.35 -33.98 -46.98
CA ASP A 904 4.93 -34.40 -46.99
C ASP A 904 4.36 -34.63 -45.58
N GLN A 905 4.93 -33.99 -44.54
CA GLN A 905 4.40 -34.07 -43.18
C GLN A 905 3.42 -32.92 -42.91
N GLU A 906 2.24 -33.26 -42.38
CA GLU A 906 1.25 -32.27 -41.98
C GLU A 906 1.75 -31.41 -40.81
N TYR A 907 1.61 -30.09 -40.93
CA TYR A 907 1.86 -29.12 -39.87
C TYR A 907 0.79 -28.02 -39.86
N VAL A 908 0.67 -27.35 -38.72
CA VAL A 908 -0.27 -26.25 -38.55
C VAL A 908 0.44 -24.91 -38.74
N ALA A 909 -0.06 -24.10 -39.67
CA ALA A 909 0.37 -22.73 -39.91
C ALA A 909 -0.68 -21.76 -39.36
N PHE A 910 -0.29 -20.90 -38.43
CA PHE A 910 -1.15 -19.83 -37.90
C PHE A 910 -1.09 -18.62 -38.82
N VAL A 911 -2.25 -18.06 -39.16
CA VAL A 911 -2.38 -16.93 -40.10
C VAL A 911 -2.42 -15.63 -39.31
N ILE A 912 -1.39 -14.80 -39.48
CA ILE A 912 -1.17 -13.55 -38.75
C ILE A 912 -1.40 -12.39 -39.70
N GLN A 913 -2.38 -11.54 -39.43
CA GLN A 913 -2.49 -10.21 -40.03
C GLN A 913 -1.59 -9.25 -39.27
N VAL A 914 -0.83 -8.44 -40.00
CA VAL A 914 0.09 -7.44 -39.44
C VAL A 914 -0.27 -6.09 -40.05
N ALA A 915 -0.46 -5.07 -39.22
CA ALA A 915 -0.58 -3.68 -39.63
C ALA A 915 0.61 -2.91 -39.07
N SER A 916 1.33 -2.22 -39.94
CA SER A 916 2.50 -1.39 -39.59
C SER A 916 2.33 0.03 -40.11
N SER A 917 2.83 1.02 -39.35
CA SER A 917 2.99 2.41 -39.82
C SER A 917 3.81 2.57 -41.08
N THR A 918 4.80 1.68 -41.31
CA THR A 918 5.80 1.81 -42.38
C THR A 918 5.50 0.90 -43.57
N ALA A 919 4.97 -0.30 -43.32
CA ALA A 919 4.76 -1.34 -44.35
C ALA A 919 3.29 -1.56 -44.74
N GLY A 920 2.33 -0.90 -44.07
CA GLY A 920 0.91 -1.12 -44.29
C GLY A 920 0.43 -2.47 -43.72
N ASN A 921 -0.60 -3.06 -44.35
CA ASN A 921 -1.17 -4.34 -43.91
C ASN A 921 -0.56 -5.52 -44.68
N SER A 922 -0.03 -6.52 -43.98
CA SER A 922 0.48 -7.78 -44.54
C SER A 922 -0.12 -9.00 -43.85
N VAL A 923 0.02 -10.17 -44.47
CA VAL A 923 -0.41 -11.45 -43.90
C VAL A 923 0.75 -12.42 -43.93
N VAL A 924 1.11 -12.95 -42.77
CA VAL A 924 2.24 -13.86 -42.58
C VAL A 924 1.74 -15.16 -41.97
N GLN A 925 2.40 -16.26 -42.31
CA GLN A 925 2.05 -17.57 -41.79
C GLN A 925 3.22 -18.18 -41.03
N ARG A 926 2.96 -18.64 -39.81
CA ARG A 926 3.99 -19.19 -38.92
C ARG A 926 3.56 -20.50 -38.30
N ARG A 927 4.44 -21.50 -38.31
CA ARG A 927 4.27 -22.73 -37.53
C ARG A 927 4.74 -22.51 -36.10
N TYR A 928 4.22 -23.32 -35.17
CA TYR A 928 4.55 -23.16 -33.75
C TYR A 928 6.06 -23.18 -33.44
N SER A 929 6.85 -23.99 -34.15
CA SER A 929 8.30 -24.05 -33.92
C SER A 929 9.02 -22.74 -34.26
N GLU A 930 8.44 -21.88 -35.10
CA GLU A 930 8.97 -20.54 -35.39
C GLU A 930 8.65 -19.56 -34.27
N PHE A 931 7.47 -19.67 -33.64
CA PHE A 931 7.19 -18.95 -32.40
C PHE A 931 8.16 -19.37 -31.29
N ALA A 932 8.47 -20.67 -31.18
CA ALA A 932 9.45 -21.18 -30.23
C ALA A 932 10.87 -20.67 -30.50
N LYS A 933 11.26 -20.56 -31.78
CA LYS A 933 12.55 -20.00 -32.18
C LYS A 933 12.63 -18.51 -31.83
N LEU A 934 11.61 -17.72 -32.19
CA LEU A 934 11.51 -16.30 -31.81
C LEU A 934 11.61 -16.17 -30.28
N HIS A 935 10.79 -16.91 -29.55
CA HIS A 935 10.78 -16.91 -28.09
C HIS A 935 12.17 -17.18 -27.51
N HIS A 936 12.85 -18.23 -27.98
CA HIS A 936 14.20 -18.56 -27.53
C HIS A 936 15.24 -17.48 -27.87
N GLN A 937 15.12 -16.80 -29.02
CA GLN A 937 16.00 -15.67 -29.36
C GLN A 937 15.73 -14.46 -28.47
N LEU A 938 14.47 -14.14 -28.20
CA LEU A 938 14.08 -13.06 -27.29
C LEU A 938 14.57 -13.33 -25.86
N ARG A 939 14.47 -14.58 -25.39
CA ARG A 939 14.99 -15.03 -24.07
C ARG A 939 16.50 -14.88 -23.89
N LYS A 940 17.27 -14.70 -24.98
CA LYS A 940 18.71 -14.38 -24.89
C LYS A 940 18.98 -12.89 -24.69
N MET A 941 17.99 -12.06 -25.01
CA MET A 941 18.11 -10.60 -25.05
C MET A 941 17.35 -9.90 -23.92
N PHE A 942 16.39 -10.59 -23.33
CA PHE A 942 15.54 -10.14 -22.24
C PHE A 942 15.60 -11.13 -21.08
N GLN A 943 15.41 -10.65 -19.85
CA GLN A 943 15.24 -11.51 -18.67
C GLN A 943 14.01 -12.41 -18.79
N HIS A 944 13.96 -13.47 -17.98
CA HIS A 944 12.87 -14.45 -18.05
C HIS A 944 11.51 -13.75 -17.87
N GLU A 945 11.39 -12.82 -16.92
CA GLU A 945 10.12 -12.17 -16.63
C GLU A 945 9.68 -11.12 -17.67
N GLN A 946 10.55 -10.79 -18.64
CA GLN A 946 10.32 -9.70 -19.58
C GLN A 946 9.58 -10.11 -20.86
N ILE A 947 9.47 -11.41 -21.13
CA ILE A 947 8.81 -11.96 -22.32
C ILE A 947 7.70 -12.91 -21.86
N PRO A 948 6.46 -12.78 -22.37
CA PRO A 948 5.35 -13.65 -22.00
C PRO A 948 5.70 -15.11 -22.26
N ALA A 949 5.25 -16.03 -21.40
CA ALA A 949 5.46 -17.45 -21.63
C ALA A 949 4.86 -17.90 -22.96
N LEU A 950 5.61 -18.70 -23.71
CA LEU A 950 5.11 -19.24 -24.96
C LEU A 950 4.07 -20.34 -24.64
N PRO A 951 2.85 -20.27 -25.19
CA PRO A 951 1.82 -21.27 -24.91
C PRO A 951 2.33 -22.69 -25.19
N GLY A 952 2.21 -23.63 -24.26
CA GLY A 952 2.75 -25.01 -24.40
C GLY A 952 2.06 -25.88 -25.46
N THR A 953 2.76 -26.88 -26.01
CA THR A 953 2.19 -27.78 -27.04
C THR A 953 1.87 -29.17 -26.50
N ARG A 954 0.68 -29.69 -26.84
CA ARG A 954 0.36 -31.11 -26.63
C ARG A 954 1.17 -32.01 -27.55
N MET A 955 1.58 -33.18 -27.07
CA MET A 955 2.28 -34.20 -27.88
C MET A 955 1.33 -35.00 -28.78
N TRP A 956 0.06 -35.15 -28.38
CA TRP A 956 -0.97 -35.94 -29.05
C TRP A 956 -2.18 -35.08 -29.41
N ASN A 957 -2.98 -35.50 -30.39
CA ASN A 957 -4.16 -34.76 -30.88
C ASN A 957 -3.87 -33.30 -31.29
N LYS A 958 -2.67 -33.04 -31.82
CA LYS A 958 -2.21 -31.70 -32.24
C LYS A 958 -3.08 -31.04 -33.32
N PHE A 959 -3.87 -31.84 -34.05
CA PHE A 959 -4.76 -31.38 -35.11
C PHE A 959 -6.22 -31.22 -34.66
N GLU A 960 -6.52 -31.42 -33.38
CA GLU A 960 -7.88 -31.30 -32.87
C GLU A 960 -8.39 -29.85 -33.01
N PRO A 961 -9.56 -29.62 -33.65
CA PRO A 961 -10.01 -28.26 -33.98
C PRO A 961 -10.22 -27.33 -32.77
N ASN A 962 -10.75 -27.84 -31.66
CA ASN A 962 -10.98 -27.04 -30.45
C ASN A 962 -9.66 -26.64 -29.79
N TYR A 963 -8.71 -27.57 -29.72
CA TYR A 963 -7.35 -27.30 -29.25
C TYR A 963 -6.67 -26.25 -30.13
N LEU A 964 -6.77 -26.36 -31.46
CA LEU A 964 -6.14 -25.39 -32.37
C LEU A 964 -6.76 -23.99 -32.32
N LYS A 965 -8.07 -23.89 -32.08
CA LYS A 965 -8.73 -22.60 -31.83
C LYS A 965 -8.22 -21.95 -30.54
N GLN A 966 -8.21 -22.69 -29.43
CA GLN A 966 -7.67 -22.20 -28.15
C GLN A 966 -6.19 -21.82 -28.28
N LYS A 967 -5.42 -22.62 -29.01
CA LYS A 967 -4.00 -22.39 -29.28
C LYS A 967 -3.78 -21.11 -30.08
N ALA A 968 -4.60 -20.83 -31.10
CA ALA A 968 -4.53 -19.60 -31.86
C ALA A 968 -4.80 -18.36 -31.00
N VAL A 969 -5.79 -18.43 -30.10
CA VAL A 969 -6.08 -17.34 -29.13
C VAL A 969 -4.90 -17.13 -28.18
N ALA A 970 -4.34 -18.21 -27.62
CA ALA A 970 -3.20 -18.11 -26.72
C ALA A 970 -1.95 -17.54 -27.42
N LEU A 971 -1.66 -17.97 -28.64
CA LEU A 971 -0.56 -17.44 -29.45
C LEU A 971 -0.79 -15.99 -29.86
N HIS A 972 -2.04 -15.59 -30.07
CA HIS A 972 -2.39 -14.19 -30.35
C HIS A 972 -2.08 -13.31 -29.14
N GLY A 973 -2.48 -13.73 -27.93
CA GLY A 973 -2.13 -13.03 -26.69
C GLY A 973 -0.62 -12.91 -26.49
N TYR A 974 0.10 -14.03 -26.67
CA TYR A 974 1.57 -14.05 -26.65
C TYR A 974 2.19 -13.05 -27.64
N LEU A 975 1.79 -13.10 -28.91
CA LEU A 975 2.38 -12.27 -29.96
C LEU A 975 2.09 -10.79 -29.75
N ASN A 976 0.89 -10.44 -29.24
CA ASN A 976 0.55 -9.05 -28.95
C ASN A 976 1.46 -8.47 -27.86
N GLU A 977 1.70 -9.23 -26.80
CA GLU A 977 2.62 -8.82 -25.73
C GLU A 977 4.07 -8.76 -26.22
N VAL A 978 4.52 -9.72 -27.03
CA VAL A 978 5.85 -9.65 -27.68
C VAL A 978 5.98 -8.41 -28.57
N CYS A 979 4.95 -8.03 -29.31
CA CYS A 979 4.97 -6.83 -30.15
C CYS A 979 5.16 -5.57 -29.30
N LYS A 980 4.45 -5.46 -28.18
CA LYS A 980 4.60 -4.34 -27.24
C LYS A 980 6.00 -4.29 -26.63
N ARG A 981 6.53 -5.43 -26.19
CA ARG A 981 7.85 -5.54 -25.53
C ARG A 981 9.02 -5.30 -26.48
N CYS A 982 8.91 -5.71 -27.74
CA CYS A 982 9.97 -5.53 -28.72
C CYS A 982 9.94 -4.14 -29.37
N ALA A 983 8.80 -3.42 -29.32
CA ALA A 983 8.67 -2.09 -29.89
C ALA A 983 9.75 -1.13 -29.32
N ASN A 984 10.46 -0.44 -30.21
CA ASN A 984 11.53 0.51 -29.86
C ASN A 984 12.73 -0.07 -29.06
N THR A 985 12.89 -1.40 -29.03
CA THR A 985 14.03 -2.09 -28.41
C THR A 985 15.00 -2.64 -29.46
N ARG A 986 16.20 -3.05 -29.03
CA ARG A 986 17.17 -3.78 -29.88
C ARG A 986 16.65 -5.11 -30.44
N ALA A 987 15.55 -5.65 -29.90
CA ALA A 987 14.93 -6.89 -30.35
C ALA A 987 13.90 -6.67 -31.48
N LEU A 988 13.56 -5.42 -31.80
CA LEU A 988 12.67 -5.07 -32.89
C LEU A 988 13.07 -5.74 -34.23
N PRO A 989 14.36 -5.82 -34.63
CA PRO A 989 14.74 -6.51 -35.86
C PRO A 989 14.35 -8.00 -35.89
N LEU A 990 14.44 -8.71 -34.77
CA LEU A 990 14.02 -10.12 -34.67
C LEU A 990 12.50 -10.27 -34.84
N LEU A 991 11.74 -9.34 -34.27
CA LEU A 991 10.29 -9.31 -34.43
C LEU A 991 9.91 -8.97 -35.87
N LEU A 992 10.56 -7.98 -36.49
CA LEU A 992 10.32 -7.61 -37.89
C LEU A 992 10.70 -8.74 -38.85
N GLU A 993 11.77 -9.48 -38.59
CA GLU A 993 12.12 -10.71 -39.34
C GLU A 993 11.03 -11.78 -39.18
N PHE A 994 10.58 -12.03 -37.94
CA PHE A 994 9.48 -12.97 -37.68
C PHE A 994 8.18 -12.56 -38.39
N LEU A 995 7.89 -11.27 -38.49
CA LEU A 995 6.72 -10.72 -39.17
C LEU A 995 6.96 -10.44 -40.67
N GLU A 996 8.08 -10.87 -41.26
CA GLU A 996 8.40 -10.63 -42.69
C GLU A 996 8.31 -9.14 -43.10
N LEU A 997 8.58 -8.24 -42.16
CA LEU A 997 8.59 -6.79 -42.36
C LEU A 997 10.02 -6.22 -42.52
N ALA A 998 11.05 -7.04 -42.30
CA ALA A 998 12.43 -6.64 -42.52
C ALA A 998 12.77 -6.59 -44.03
N PRO A 999 13.50 -5.58 -44.52
CA PRO A 999 14.02 -5.60 -45.88
C PRO A 999 14.95 -6.81 -46.05
N PRO A 1000 14.99 -7.48 -47.23
CA PRO A 1000 15.86 -8.61 -47.45
C PRO A 1000 17.31 -8.16 -47.24
N ALA A 1001 18.00 -8.81 -46.29
CA ALA A 1001 19.40 -8.52 -46.00
C ALA A 1001 20.20 -8.62 -47.31
N SER A 1002 20.87 -7.52 -47.70
CA SER A 1002 21.86 -7.54 -48.76
C SER A 1002 22.96 -8.53 -48.37
N LEU A 1003 23.06 -9.61 -49.13
CA LEU A 1003 24.23 -10.49 -49.13
C LEU A 1003 25.42 -9.70 -49.66
N ASP A 1004 26.12 -8.96 -48.80
CA ASP A 1004 27.42 -8.39 -49.11
C ASP A 1004 28.49 -8.95 -48.16
N ASP A 1005 29.60 -9.33 -48.79
CA ASP A 1005 30.75 -10.14 -48.36
C ASP A 1005 31.31 -9.91 -46.93
N PRO A 1006 31.76 -10.99 -46.25
CA PRO A 1006 32.47 -10.88 -44.98
C PRO A 1006 33.95 -10.57 -45.21
N LYS A 1007 34.28 -9.33 -45.58
CA LYS A 1007 35.65 -8.81 -45.48
C LYS A 1007 35.65 -7.31 -45.24
N THR A 1008 35.77 -6.89 -43.98
CA THR A 1008 36.73 -5.86 -43.54
C THR A 1008 36.64 -5.69 -42.02
N SER A 1009 37.66 -6.17 -41.33
CA SER A 1009 38.05 -5.70 -40.00
C SER A 1009 38.59 -4.27 -40.07
N PRO A 1010 38.33 -3.43 -39.07
CA PRO A 1010 39.31 -2.46 -38.59
C PRO A 1010 39.61 -2.76 -37.10
N LYS A 1011 40.72 -3.43 -36.77
CA LYS A 1011 42.02 -2.82 -36.44
C LYS A 1011 41.94 -1.63 -35.47
N GLU A 1012 42.31 -1.91 -34.21
CA GLU A 1012 43.34 -1.19 -33.43
C GLU A 1012 44.28 -0.38 -34.36
N GLU A 1013 44.66 0.86 -34.13
CA GLU A 1013 45.14 1.52 -32.91
C GLU A 1013 45.44 2.97 -33.33
N ASN A 1014 45.33 3.94 -32.42
CA ASN A 1014 46.36 4.96 -32.22
C ASN A 1014 46.00 5.87 -31.03
N ALA A 1015 46.35 5.38 -29.85
CA ALA A 1015 46.86 6.22 -28.79
C ALA A 1015 48.38 6.37 -28.99
N GLU A 1016 48.79 7.48 -29.59
CA GLU A 1016 50.09 8.12 -29.38
C GLU A 1016 49.72 9.56 -28.98
N LYS A 1017 50.00 10.05 -27.77
CA LYS A 1017 51.30 10.09 -27.10
C LYS A 1017 51.18 10.20 -25.58
N MET A 1018 51.98 9.35 -24.94
CA MET A 1018 52.83 9.57 -23.74
C MET A 1018 52.10 9.93 -22.43
N ASN A 1019 52.15 9.14 -21.36
CA ASN A 1019 53.06 8.08 -20.92
C ASN A 1019 52.34 7.17 -19.93
#